data_AF-A0A9P5Z639-F1
#
_entry.id   AF-A0A9P5Z639-F1
#
_cell.length_a   1.000
_cell.length_b   1.000
_cell.length_c   1.000
_cell.angle_alpha   90.00
_cell.angle_beta   90.00
_cell.angle_gamma   90.00
#
_symmetry.space_group_name_H-M   'P 1'
#
loop_
_entity.id
_entity.type
_entity.pdbx_description
1 polymer ?
#
loop_
_entity_poly.entity_id
_entity_poly.type
_entity_poly.pdbx_seq_one_letter_code
_entity_poly.pdbx_strand_id
1 'polypeptide(L)'
;MASSAYFPKQFRQNGHSRNRLSISNALPVYASTSTAVQEKYATRAQQFPWFVQLSLRIPGLPVPHLRIYFINPRRLHHFSTTRFGRKRGSLFLCLSISFLIFFAFALAKRFGTHAKRWPTPFPRDPPTLVYRREDLQRIWQWEVASGHYPSRQKVPEQLRLKYVPENPALPPRRSTGSTQGRYATETKGTGSKRIYLDIQSAPENIAYPPRPVPGSVADLDIVMDHCDFSEKKFVRDCLEVLRVGAGLDNGKRVRRGRMDDWKYIYIEQSDNSTTHVARSVEEDDPAYADYMITSAADDASDPDGGLTKKWGAEWEPTPIKLTHPIKYQPASSAPSKCDPEHPRIFHMFWTGSFTDKPYLAILSFLFTQNTGLHLSGDYPPDGVCRPQFWLWINPGPAASVPNPTAERDMFAQLKSNPWASPFLHPRFSDIIHFKIWNTTEQLDGVPELRDEWRTRDLFNSGGDVFSVPSKLKEGQGTVTENATAAPKATSSKEDELVNRTGSKSLSSYDRLSVILSDMARFILCHRFGGIYLDADTIFLRDWEELWGWKGAFAYRWSRLEKYNTAVLHLNKNSALGKFLFRTALKNNMDFHPMTVSQYTKEAHLEGLLMRLPDALFDSAWLITEDHQHMRPPQPFFTNFEQFFDTPSTDSAAPQALGFEGFFRGAYSYHFHNFWWKPFDPARNWPDLGPRFGEGERIARKMLRPKEAPKKGQHGIRYADSKIPEEEDNVEDDRRDLDWATVLKRIFESYVRGERPNMYGEMLKW
;
A
#
# COMPACT_ATOMS: atom_id res chain seq x y z
N MET A 1 2.22 -19.49 48.78
CA MET A 1 2.11 -20.96 48.68
C MET A 1 2.80 -21.36 47.38
N ALA A 2 4.09 -21.70 47.47
CA ALA A 2 4.60 -23.08 47.65
C ALA A 2 4.42 -23.89 46.36
N SER A 3 5.40 -24.59 45.79
CA SER A 3 6.84 -24.81 45.99
C SER A 3 7.23 -25.74 44.81
N SER A 4 8.40 -25.59 44.16
CA SER A 4 9.63 -26.40 44.41
C SER A 4 9.46 -27.91 44.09
N ALA A 5 10.41 -28.71 43.61
CA ALA A 5 11.88 -28.69 43.48
C ALA A 5 12.25 -29.86 42.51
N TYR A 6 13.47 -30.07 42.01
CA TYR A 6 14.68 -30.56 42.70
C TYR A 6 15.85 -30.41 41.70
N PHE A 7 17.00 -29.71 41.89
CA PHE A 7 18.10 -29.74 42.89
C PHE A 7 18.91 -31.07 42.95
N PRO A 8 20.18 -31.11 43.44
CA PRO A 8 21.17 -30.04 43.71
C PRO A 8 22.68 -30.38 43.44
N LYS A 9 23.53 -29.35 43.64
CA LYS A 9 25.00 -29.37 43.85
C LYS A 9 25.43 -29.97 45.20
N GLN A 10 26.71 -30.35 45.33
CA GLN A 10 27.42 -30.45 46.62
C GLN A 10 28.71 -29.62 46.62
N PHE A 11 28.93 -28.93 47.76
CA PHE A 11 30.20 -28.37 48.22
C PHE A 11 30.68 -29.22 49.41
N ARG A 12 32.00 -29.41 49.58
CA ARG A 12 32.62 -29.64 50.89
C ARG A 12 34.12 -29.28 50.87
N GLN A 13 34.55 -28.64 51.95
CA GLN A 13 35.93 -28.34 52.34
C GLN A 13 36.39 -29.27 53.47
N ASN A 14 37.72 -29.38 53.61
CA ASN A 14 38.56 -29.76 54.76
C ASN A 14 38.86 -31.25 55.08
N GLY A 15 40.17 -31.52 55.22
CA GLY A 15 40.74 -32.71 55.86
C GLY A 15 42.28 -32.81 55.69
N HIS A 16 43.03 -32.57 56.76
CA HIS A 16 44.50 -32.67 56.86
C HIS A 16 45.05 -34.11 56.77
N SER A 17 46.26 -34.27 56.22
CA SER A 17 47.49 -34.66 56.95
C SER A 17 48.45 -35.63 56.21
N ARG A 18 49.75 -35.32 56.41
CA ARG A 18 50.94 -36.19 56.52
C ARG A 18 51.71 -36.67 55.29
N ASN A 19 52.97 -36.18 55.29
CA ASN A 19 54.25 -36.90 55.18
C ASN A 19 55.07 -36.78 53.87
N ARG A 20 56.10 -35.92 53.99
CA ARG A 20 57.52 -36.06 53.58
C ARG A 20 57.94 -37.34 52.83
N LEU A 21 58.71 -37.14 51.75
CA LEU A 21 60.09 -37.63 51.46
C LEU A 21 60.43 -37.12 50.03
N SER A 22 61.30 -36.13 49.82
CA SER A 22 62.77 -36.13 49.83
C SER A 22 63.46 -36.87 48.66
N ILE A 23 63.94 -36.04 47.72
CA ILE A 23 65.26 -36.06 47.04
C ILE A 23 65.56 -37.06 45.90
N SER A 24 66.02 -36.44 44.80
CA SER A 24 66.98 -36.85 43.75
C SER A 24 66.58 -37.90 42.71
N ASN A 25 66.40 -37.43 41.47
CA ASN A 25 67.36 -37.73 40.40
C ASN A 25 67.32 -36.62 39.34
N ALA A 26 68.40 -35.84 39.29
CA ALA A 26 68.64 -34.78 38.32
C ALA A 26 69.42 -35.35 37.13
N LEU A 27 68.91 -35.09 35.92
CA LEU A 27 69.65 -34.99 34.66
C LEU A 27 69.03 -33.83 33.84
N PRO A 28 69.81 -33.14 32.98
CA PRO A 28 69.87 -31.69 32.95
C PRO A 28 68.77 -30.97 32.14
N VAL A 29 68.39 -29.80 32.66
CA VAL A 29 67.63 -28.75 31.97
C VAL A 29 68.46 -28.23 30.80
N TYR A 30 68.03 -28.48 29.56
CA TYR A 30 68.48 -27.69 28.43
C TYR A 30 67.70 -26.37 28.40
N ALA A 31 68.47 -25.29 28.42
CA ALA A 31 68.00 -23.91 28.43
C ALA A 31 67.06 -23.59 27.26
N SER A 32 66.04 -22.82 27.59
CA SER A 32 65.13 -22.11 26.70
C SER A 32 65.85 -21.01 25.90
N THR A 33 66.72 -21.38 24.96
CA THR A 33 67.25 -20.51 23.90
C THR A 33 67.86 -21.37 22.79
N SER A 34 67.01 -22.10 22.05
CA SER A 34 67.44 -22.73 20.79
C SER A 34 67.11 -21.80 19.63
N THR A 35 68.09 -20.99 19.23
CA THR A 35 68.09 -20.19 18.01
C THR A 35 67.88 -21.06 16.76
N ALA A 36 68.27 -22.33 16.80
CA ALA A 36 68.15 -23.27 15.67
C ALA A 36 66.69 -23.64 15.29
N VAL A 37 65.72 -23.57 16.22
CA VAL A 37 64.30 -23.83 15.91
C VAL A 37 63.65 -22.60 15.28
N GLN A 38 63.90 -21.40 15.82
CA GLN A 38 63.43 -20.14 15.22
C GLN A 38 64.09 -19.86 13.86
N GLU A 39 65.37 -20.21 13.70
CA GLU A 39 66.11 -20.11 12.44
C GLU A 39 65.57 -21.10 11.39
N LYS A 40 65.14 -22.31 11.80
CA LYS A 40 64.42 -23.27 10.93
C LYS A 40 63.03 -22.79 10.50
N TYR A 41 62.33 -22.01 11.32
CA TYR A 41 61.06 -21.38 10.92
C TYR A 41 61.29 -20.18 9.98
N ALA A 42 62.34 -19.37 10.21
CA ALA A 42 62.71 -18.24 9.36
C ALA A 42 63.20 -18.68 7.96
N THR A 43 63.98 -19.76 7.88
CA THR A 43 64.44 -20.33 6.61
C THR A 43 63.31 -20.98 5.80
N ARG A 44 62.30 -21.59 6.44
CA ARG A 44 61.10 -22.11 5.73
C ARG A 44 60.22 -21.03 5.13
N ALA A 45 60.16 -19.84 5.74
CA ALA A 45 59.33 -18.75 5.22
C ALA A 45 59.87 -18.16 3.89
N GLN A 46 61.16 -18.29 3.63
CA GLN A 46 61.78 -17.88 2.36
C GLN A 46 61.49 -18.84 1.19
N GLN A 47 60.92 -20.03 1.45
CA GLN A 47 60.73 -21.07 0.43
C GLN A 47 59.34 -21.08 -0.22
N PHE A 48 58.35 -20.31 0.28
CA PHE A 48 57.01 -20.31 -0.31
C PHE A 48 56.90 -19.26 -1.43
N PRO A 49 56.46 -19.58 -2.65
CA PRO A 49 56.23 -18.58 -3.69
C PRO A 49 55.09 -17.62 -3.32
N TRP A 50 55.17 -16.36 -3.77
CA TRP A 50 54.11 -15.35 -3.56
C TRP A 50 52.82 -15.73 -4.30
N PHE A 51 52.94 -16.48 -5.40
CA PHE A 51 51.83 -16.94 -6.20
C PHE A 51 51.76 -18.46 -6.18
N VAL A 52 50.56 -19.00 -5.98
CA VAL A 52 50.23 -20.41 -6.14
C VAL A 52 49.47 -20.55 -7.44
N GLN A 53 49.89 -21.48 -8.28
CA GLN A 53 49.23 -21.77 -9.55
C GLN A 53 48.17 -22.86 -9.33
N LEU A 54 46.92 -22.57 -9.70
CA LEU A 54 45.82 -23.53 -9.74
C LEU A 54 45.47 -23.81 -11.20
N SER A 55 45.54 -25.07 -11.61
CA SER A 55 45.16 -25.51 -12.96
C SER A 55 43.74 -26.04 -12.94
N LEU A 56 42.78 -25.28 -13.47
CA LEU A 56 41.38 -25.70 -13.56
C LEU A 56 41.11 -26.38 -14.91
N ARG A 57 40.44 -27.54 -14.87
CA ARG A 57 39.95 -28.22 -16.07
C ARG A 57 38.53 -27.75 -16.35
N ILE A 58 38.30 -27.16 -17.52
CA ILE A 58 36.95 -26.81 -17.97
C ILE A 58 36.32 -28.08 -18.58
N PRO A 59 35.24 -28.64 -18.01
CA PRO A 59 34.61 -29.82 -18.58
C PRO A 59 34.06 -29.53 -19.97
N GLY A 60 34.34 -30.40 -20.96
CA GLY A 60 33.72 -30.34 -22.29
C GLY A 60 34.48 -29.60 -23.39
N LEU A 61 35.66 -29.02 -23.13
CA LEU A 61 36.49 -28.36 -24.14
C LEU A 61 37.90 -29.00 -24.23
N PRO A 62 38.43 -29.29 -25.44
CA PRO A 62 39.75 -29.91 -25.63
C PRO A 62 40.85 -28.83 -25.67
N VAL A 63 40.93 -27.98 -24.65
CA VAL A 63 41.98 -26.95 -24.52
C VAL A 63 42.86 -27.21 -23.29
N PRO A 64 44.12 -26.78 -23.30
CA PRO A 64 45.03 -26.97 -22.17
C PRO A 64 44.53 -26.21 -20.93
N HIS A 65 44.80 -26.77 -19.74
CA HIS A 65 44.35 -26.29 -18.44
C HIS A 65 44.45 -24.76 -18.27
N LEU A 66 43.36 -24.14 -17.80
CA LEU A 66 43.35 -22.73 -17.43
C LEU A 66 44.20 -22.56 -16.16
N ARG A 67 45.31 -21.82 -16.26
CA ARG A 67 46.23 -21.54 -15.16
C ARG A 67 45.81 -20.24 -14.49
N ILE A 68 45.35 -20.32 -13.24
CA ILE A 68 45.01 -19.14 -12.43
C ILE A 68 46.06 -19.00 -11.33
N TYR A 69 46.60 -17.80 -11.17
CA TYR A 69 47.58 -17.47 -10.13
C TYR A 69 46.88 -16.78 -8.97
N PHE A 70 47.01 -17.33 -7.76
CA PHE A 70 46.48 -16.73 -6.53
C PHE A 70 47.61 -16.37 -5.57
N ILE A 71 47.45 -15.29 -4.80
CA ILE A 71 48.41 -14.91 -3.76
C ILE A 71 48.41 -16.00 -2.67
N ASN A 72 49.59 -16.46 -2.28
CA ASN A 72 49.75 -17.49 -1.27
C ASN A 72 49.32 -16.99 0.12
N PRO A 73 48.22 -17.51 0.72
CA PRO A 73 47.70 -17.00 1.99
C PRO A 73 48.67 -17.21 3.16
N ARG A 74 49.49 -18.28 3.11
CA ARG A 74 50.48 -18.55 4.16
C ARG A 74 51.62 -17.54 4.13
N ARG A 75 52.08 -17.13 2.94
CA ARG A 75 53.13 -16.12 2.79
C ARG A 75 52.63 -14.73 3.17
N LEU A 76 51.40 -14.40 2.80
CA LEU A 76 50.75 -13.13 3.15
C LEU A 76 50.56 -12.98 4.67
N HIS A 77 50.08 -14.04 5.34
CA HIS A 77 49.96 -14.08 6.79
C HIS A 77 51.32 -13.99 7.49
N HIS A 78 52.32 -14.74 7.01
CA HIS A 78 53.68 -14.67 7.54
C HIS A 78 54.26 -13.25 7.41
N PHE A 79 54.18 -12.64 6.23
CA PHE A 79 54.67 -11.28 5.99
C PHE A 79 54.02 -10.23 6.91
N SER A 80 52.70 -10.32 7.11
CA SER A 80 52.00 -9.40 8.01
C SER A 80 52.39 -9.59 9.47
N THR A 81 52.47 -10.85 9.92
CA THR A 81 52.78 -11.18 11.32
C THR A 81 54.25 -10.95 11.70
N THR A 82 55.19 -11.07 10.76
CA THR A 82 56.61 -10.75 11.02
C THR A 82 56.88 -9.25 11.04
N ARG A 83 56.23 -8.47 10.17
CA ARG A 83 56.47 -7.03 10.06
C ARG A 83 55.77 -6.22 11.14
N PHE A 84 54.56 -6.62 11.53
CA PHE A 84 53.72 -5.86 12.46
C PHE A 84 53.49 -6.59 13.80
N GLY A 85 54.09 -7.77 13.99
CA GLY A 85 53.90 -8.62 15.17
C GLY A 85 52.64 -9.47 15.11
N ARG A 86 52.57 -10.55 15.90
CA ARG A 86 51.52 -11.59 15.78
C ARG A 86 50.10 -11.05 15.96
N LYS A 87 49.84 -10.22 16.98
CA LYS A 87 48.49 -9.67 17.26
C LYS A 87 48.11 -8.56 16.29
N ARG A 88 48.97 -7.54 16.12
CA ARG A 88 48.68 -6.39 15.24
C ARG A 88 48.73 -6.76 13.76
N GLY A 89 49.67 -7.60 13.33
CA GLY A 89 49.76 -8.08 11.94
C GLY A 89 48.58 -8.95 11.52
N SER A 90 48.04 -9.79 12.42
CA SER A 90 46.81 -10.54 12.14
C SER A 90 45.60 -9.60 12.03
N LEU A 91 45.50 -8.59 12.91
CA LEU A 91 44.44 -7.58 12.85
C LEU A 91 44.51 -6.76 11.54
N PHE A 92 45.69 -6.25 11.17
CA PHE A 92 45.91 -5.52 9.92
C PHE A 92 45.56 -6.35 8.68
N LEU A 93 45.91 -7.63 8.68
CA LEU A 93 45.54 -8.53 7.59
C LEU A 93 44.02 -8.71 7.51
N CYS A 94 43.34 -8.95 8.62
CA CYS A 94 41.88 -9.07 8.66
C CYS A 94 41.18 -7.78 8.18
N LEU A 95 41.65 -6.61 8.64
CA LEU A 95 41.12 -5.31 8.20
C LEU A 95 41.38 -5.07 6.71
N SER A 96 42.55 -5.44 6.19
CA SER A 96 42.89 -5.30 4.78
C SER A 96 42.05 -6.21 3.89
N ILE A 97 41.81 -7.45 4.30
CA ILE A 97 40.91 -8.38 3.60
C ILE A 97 39.48 -7.85 3.63
N SER A 98 39.01 -7.38 4.78
CA SER A 98 37.67 -6.79 4.93
C SER A 98 37.49 -5.57 4.03
N PHE A 99 38.52 -4.70 3.95
CA PHE A 99 38.54 -3.55 3.06
C PHE A 99 38.51 -3.97 1.59
N LEU A 100 39.29 -4.98 1.18
CA LEU A 100 39.29 -5.49 -0.20
C LEU A 100 37.94 -6.10 -0.58
N ILE A 101 37.30 -6.85 0.32
CA ILE A 101 35.95 -7.40 0.12
C ILE A 101 34.95 -6.26 -0.04
N PHE A 102 34.99 -5.27 0.85
CA PHE A 102 34.11 -4.11 0.78
C PHE A 102 34.35 -3.28 -0.49
N PHE A 103 35.61 -3.10 -0.91
CA PHE A 103 35.97 -2.37 -2.12
C PHE A 103 35.51 -3.10 -3.38
N ALA A 104 35.68 -4.43 -3.45
CA ALA A 104 35.16 -5.25 -4.53
C ALA A 104 33.62 -5.21 -4.58
N PHE A 105 32.96 -5.33 -3.43
CA PHE A 105 31.51 -5.15 -3.30
C PHE A 105 31.08 -3.74 -3.75
N ALA A 106 31.84 -2.70 -3.39
CA ALA A 106 31.57 -1.32 -3.76
C ALA A 106 31.68 -1.07 -5.26
N LEU A 107 32.72 -1.61 -5.89
CA LEU A 107 32.89 -1.56 -7.34
C LEU A 107 31.82 -2.37 -8.05
N ALA A 108 31.50 -3.58 -7.57
CA ALA A 108 30.45 -4.42 -8.12
C ALA A 108 29.09 -3.72 -8.04
N LYS A 109 28.77 -3.05 -6.92
CA LYS A 109 27.54 -2.27 -6.78
C LYS A 109 27.53 -1.05 -7.70
N ARG A 110 28.64 -0.30 -7.80
CA ARG A 110 28.73 0.91 -8.62
C ARG A 110 28.68 0.64 -10.12
N PHE A 111 29.34 -0.42 -10.58
CA PHE A 111 29.48 -0.71 -12.01
C PHE A 111 28.56 -1.83 -12.49
N GLY A 112 28.00 -2.64 -11.59
CA GLY A 112 27.05 -3.71 -11.91
C GLY A 112 25.58 -3.34 -11.71
N THR A 113 25.26 -2.21 -11.06
CA THR A 113 23.87 -1.73 -10.94
C THR A 113 23.64 -0.48 -11.76
N HIS A 114 22.48 -0.38 -12.42
CA HIS A 114 22.09 0.79 -13.21
C HIS A 114 22.04 2.08 -12.37
N ALA A 115 21.73 1.96 -11.07
CA ALA A 115 21.69 3.09 -10.13
C ALA A 115 23.07 3.69 -9.81
N LYS A 116 24.18 3.00 -10.17
CA LYS A 116 25.58 3.44 -9.97
C LYS A 116 25.91 3.94 -8.55
N ARG A 117 25.24 3.41 -7.52
CA ARG A 117 25.37 3.86 -6.12
C ARG A 117 26.59 3.25 -5.44
N TRP A 118 27.31 4.04 -4.66
CA TRP A 118 28.31 3.54 -3.72
C TRP A 118 27.61 2.87 -2.52
N PRO A 119 28.12 1.75 -1.98
CA PRO A 119 27.63 1.25 -0.71
C PRO A 119 28.07 2.16 0.43
N THR A 120 27.13 2.55 1.27
CA THR A 120 27.40 3.29 2.49
C THR A 120 27.65 2.31 3.64
N PRO A 121 28.63 2.58 4.53
CA PRO A 121 28.92 1.72 5.68
C PRO A 121 27.79 1.73 6.73
N PHE A 122 26.90 2.72 6.67
CA PHE A 122 25.65 2.77 7.42
C PHE A 122 24.49 2.90 6.43
N PRO A 123 23.48 2.02 6.46
CA PRO A 123 22.30 2.12 5.61
C PRO A 123 21.42 3.26 6.15
N ARG A 124 21.69 4.49 5.70
CA ARG A 124 20.75 5.60 5.82
C ARG A 124 20.30 5.95 4.42
N ASP A 125 18.99 5.98 4.22
CA ASP A 125 18.41 6.38 2.95
C ASP A 125 18.83 7.83 2.63
N PRO A 126 19.14 8.13 1.35
CA PRO A 126 19.56 9.48 0.97
C PRO A 126 18.42 10.48 1.22
N PRO A 127 18.73 11.73 1.60
CA PRO A 127 17.71 12.75 1.79
C PRO A 127 16.98 13.05 0.47
N THR A 128 15.69 13.31 0.57
CA THR A 128 14.73 13.46 -0.53
C THR A 128 14.15 14.86 -0.63
N LEU A 129 14.23 15.66 0.44
CA LEU A 129 13.61 16.98 0.52
C LEU A 129 14.13 17.97 -0.53
N VAL A 130 13.19 18.64 -1.20
CA VAL A 130 13.47 19.64 -2.26
C VAL A 130 12.76 20.98 -2.07
N TYR A 131 12.12 21.20 -0.92
CA TYR A 131 11.44 22.45 -0.57
C TYR A 131 12.08 23.15 0.62
N ARG A 132 12.14 24.49 0.56
CA ARG A 132 12.52 25.32 1.71
C ARG A 132 11.41 25.32 2.76
N ARG A 133 11.76 25.66 4.00
CA ARG A 133 10.81 25.76 5.12
C ARG A 133 9.64 26.69 4.79
N GLU A 134 9.90 27.83 4.17
CA GLU A 134 8.85 28.80 3.80
C GLU A 134 7.77 28.17 2.90
N ASP A 135 8.17 27.34 1.94
CA ASP A 135 7.23 26.66 1.05
C ASP A 135 6.44 25.57 1.80
N LEU A 136 7.08 24.85 2.72
CA LEU A 136 6.40 23.88 3.59
C LEU A 136 5.36 24.55 4.49
N GLN A 137 5.66 25.75 5.01
CA GLN A 137 4.71 26.56 5.78
C GLN A 137 3.51 26.98 4.93
N ARG A 138 3.75 27.42 3.68
CA ARG A 138 2.69 27.78 2.72
C ARG A 138 1.79 26.59 2.36
N ILE A 139 2.36 25.40 2.20
CA ILE A 139 1.60 24.16 1.98
C ILE A 139 0.67 23.90 3.16
N TRP A 140 1.18 23.91 4.39
CA TRP A 140 0.36 23.73 5.59
C TRP A 140 -0.76 24.77 5.71
N GLN A 141 -0.43 26.04 5.51
CA GLN A 141 -1.41 27.13 5.55
C GLN A 141 -2.51 26.94 4.50
N TRP A 142 -2.16 26.53 3.29
CA TRP A 142 -3.11 26.30 2.21
C TRP A 142 -4.04 25.11 2.51
N GLU A 143 -3.50 23.97 2.96
CA GLU A 143 -4.31 22.80 3.30
C GLU A 143 -5.25 23.06 4.48
N VAL A 144 -4.76 23.73 5.52
CA VAL A 144 -5.59 24.10 6.68
C VAL A 144 -6.69 25.08 6.29
N ALA A 145 -6.35 26.16 5.56
CA ALA A 145 -7.32 27.15 5.12
C ALA A 145 -8.37 26.57 4.15
N SER A 146 -8.01 25.53 3.39
CA SER A 146 -8.93 24.82 2.49
C SER A 146 -9.88 23.85 3.22
N GLY A 147 -9.71 23.68 4.53
CA GLY A 147 -10.45 22.70 5.32
C GLY A 147 -9.98 21.25 5.10
N HIS A 148 -8.81 21.04 4.49
CA HIS A 148 -8.22 19.72 4.26
C HIS A 148 -7.45 19.19 5.48
N TYR A 149 -7.59 19.84 6.64
CA TYR A 149 -7.04 19.36 7.91
C TYR A 149 -8.12 19.27 9.00
N PRO A 150 -9.11 18.38 8.87
CA PRO A 150 -10.18 18.16 9.86
C PRO A 150 -9.71 17.45 11.15
N SER A 151 -8.40 17.48 11.44
CA SER A 151 -7.75 16.84 12.58
C SER A 151 -7.33 17.86 13.65
N ARG A 152 -7.38 17.44 14.91
CA ARG A 152 -6.91 18.20 16.08
C ARG A 152 -5.46 17.89 16.45
N GLN A 153 -4.77 17.08 15.65
CA GLN A 153 -3.35 16.79 15.86
C GLN A 153 -2.51 18.07 15.73
N LYS A 154 -1.35 18.07 16.39
CA LYS A 154 -0.46 19.23 16.40
C LYS A 154 0.29 19.36 15.08
N VAL A 155 0.42 20.58 14.60
CA VAL A 155 1.32 20.93 13.51
C VAL A 155 2.77 20.81 13.99
N PRO A 156 3.68 20.17 13.23
CA PRO A 156 5.06 19.97 13.66
C PRO A 156 5.84 21.27 13.97
N GLU A 157 6.45 21.35 15.15
CA GLU A 157 7.28 22.50 15.58
C GLU A 157 8.44 22.81 14.63
N GLN A 158 8.96 21.78 13.93
CA GLN A 158 10.07 21.88 12.99
C GLN A 158 9.77 22.80 11.79
N LEU A 159 8.49 23.04 11.51
CA LEU A 159 8.02 23.97 10.48
C LEU A 159 8.15 25.43 10.92
N ARG A 160 8.28 25.71 12.22
CA ARG A 160 8.45 27.05 12.78
C ARG A 160 7.37 28.04 12.34
N LEU A 161 6.11 27.63 12.32
CA LEU A 161 5.00 28.52 11.96
C LEU A 161 4.96 29.71 12.93
N LYS A 162 4.92 30.92 12.36
CA LYS A 162 4.89 32.18 13.13
C LYS A 162 3.50 32.53 13.66
N TYR A 163 2.46 32.06 12.97
CA TYR A 163 1.07 32.38 13.26
C TYR A 163 0.24 31.10 13.30
N VAL A 164 -0.78 31.09 14.15
CA VAL A 164 -1.75 30.00 14.27
C VAL A 164 -2.72 30.08 13.08
N PRO A 165 -2.75 29.10 12.16
CA PRO A 165 -3.67 29.16 11.03
C PRO A 165 -5.12 28.93 11.46
N GLU A 166 -6.05 29.63 10.81
CA GLU A 166 -7.49 29.39 10.99
C GLU A 166 -7.93 28.14 10.23
N ASN A 167 -8.68 27.28 10.92
CA ASN A 167 -9.10 25.97 10.42
C ASN A 167 -10.62 25.88 10.36
N PRO A 168 -11.23 26.05 9.17
CA PRO A 168 -12.67 25.99 9.01
C PRO A 168 -13.23 24.56 9.13
N ALA A 169 -12.41 23.51 9.17
CA ALA A 169 -12.86 22.13 9.35
C ALA A 169 -12.95 21.70 10.83
N LEU A 170 -12.59 22.59 11.76
CA LEU A 170 -12.70 22.39 13.21
C LEU A 170 -13.63 23.41 13.83
N PRO A 171 -14.49 23.02 14.80
CA PRO A 171 -15.31 23.98 15.54
C PRO A 171 -14.45 24.89 16.42
N PRO A 172 -14.88 26.15 16.67
CA PRO A 172 -14.29 27.02 17.67
C PRO A 172 -14.23 26.33 19.04
N ARG A 173 -13.06 26.37 19.66
CA ARG A 173 -12.86 25.89 21.05
C ARG A 173 -12.68 27.07 21.99
N ARG A 174 -13.22 26.95 23.20
CA ARG A 174 -12.84 27.85 24.31
C ARG A 174 -11.37 27.61 24.61
N SER A 175 -10.58 28.69 24.54
CA SER A 175 -9.16 28.71 24.85
C SER A 175 -8.89 28.04 26.21
N THR A 176 -8.22 26.88 26.20
CA THR A 176 -7.67 26.28 27.41
C THR A 176 -6.19 26.61 27.51
N GLY A 177 -5.90 27.87 27.84
CA GLY A 177 -4.56 28.30 28.25
C GLY A 177 -3.55 28.56 27.13
N SER A 178 -2.62 29.46 27.42
CA SER A 178 -1.51 29.91 26.56
C SER A 178 -0.72 28.74 25.97
N THR A 179 -0.59 28.70 24.63
CA THR A 179 0.48 27.95 23.96
C THR A 179 1.82 28.55 24.39
N GLN A 180 2.43 27.97 25.42
CA GLN A 180 3.81 28.26 25.80
C GLN A 180 4.75 27.62 24.77
N GLY A 181 5.05 28.32 23.68
CA GLY A 181 5.94 27.83 22.63
C GLY A 181 6.45 28.95 21.73
N ARG A 182 7.67 28.78 21.17
CA ARG A 182 8.27 29.74 20.23
C ARG A 182 7.61 29.72 18.84
N TYR A 183 6.84 28.68 18.53
CA TYR A 183 6.20 28.47 17.23
C TYR A 183 4.78 27.92 17.40
N ALA A 184 3.92 28.21 16.43
CA ALA A 184 2.54 27.72 16.40
C ALA A 184 2.52 26.22 16.07
N THR A 185 1.88 25.45 16.95
CA THR A 185 1.71 23.99 16.81
C THR A 185 0.25 23.56 16.77
N GLU A 186 -0.66 24.52 16.89
CA GLU A 186 -2.10 24.27 16.90
C GLU A 186 -2.76 25.04 15.76
N THR A 187 -4.02 24.71 15.48
CA THR A 187 -4.85 25.43 14.51
C THR A 187 -6.09 25.97 15.22
N LYS A 188 -6.54 27.16 14.83
CA LYS A 188 -7.70 27.84 15.45
C LYS A 188 -8.96 27.43 14.70
N GLY A 189 -9.82 26.62 15.33
CA GLY A 189 -11.09 26.21 14.72
C GLY A 189 -12.04 27.40 14.48
N THR A 190 -12.58 27.50 13.26
CA THR A 190 -13.55 28.53 12.83
C THR A 190 -14.80 27.94 12.17
N GLY A 191 -14.89 26.61 12.11
CA GLY A 191 -15.95 25.86 11.44
C GLY A 191 -17.22 25.60 12.25
N SER A 192 -18.13 24.83 11.66
CA SER A 192 -19.40 24.45 12.28
C SER A 192 -19.22 23.45 13.42
N LYS A 193 -20.21 23.41 14.33
CA LYS A 193 -20.22 22.48 15.46
C LYS A 193 -20.42 21.04 14.98
N ARG A 194 -19.60 20.12 15.51
CA ARG A 194 -19.73 18.67 15.29
C ARG A 194 -20.78 18.08 16.24
N ILE A 195 -21.77 17.36 15.69
CA ILE A 195 -22.77 16.60 16.44
C ILE A 195 -22.53 15.11 16.17
N TYR A 196 -22.05 14.38 17.19
CA TYR A 196 -21.81 12.95 17.08
C TYR A 196 -23.11 12.16 17.16
N LEU A 197 -23.28 11.22 16.23
CA LEU A 197 -24.50 10.45 16.07
C LEU A 197 -24.49 9.19 16.93
N ASP A 198 -25.66 8.79 17.42
CA ASP A 198 -25.88 7.47 18.00
C ASP A 198 -26.59 6.58 16.97
N ILE A 199 -25.79 5.87 16.17
CA ILE A 199 -26.30 5.06 15.06
C ILE A 199 -26.70 3.69 15.59
N GLN A 200 -27.99 3.40 15.58
CA GLN A 200 -28.56 2.13 15.99
C GLN A 200 -29.63 1.69 14.99
N SER A 201 -29.74 0.38 14.75
CA SER A 201 -30.88 -0.18 14.01
C SER A 201 -32.17 0.08 14.78
N ALA A 202 -33.20 0.54 14.09
CA ALA A 202 -34.53 0.66 14.68
C ALA A 202 -35.04 -0.74 15.10
N PRO A 203 -35.74 -0.88 16.23
CA PRO A 203 -36.21 -2.19 16.72
C PRO A 203 -37.06 -2.99 15.72
N GLU A 204 -37.74 -2.30 14.81
CA GLU A 204 -38.57 -2.92 13.76
C GLU A 204 -37.73 -3.45 12.57
N ASN A 205 -36.50 -2.93 12.38
CA ASN A 205 -35.64 -3.21 11.23
C ASN A 205 -34.23 -3.68 11.68
N ILE A 206 -34.18 -4.84 12.34
CA ILE A 206 -32.95 -5.42 12.90
C ILE A 206 -32.25 -6.40 11.92
N ALA A 207 -32.92 -6.83 10.85
CA ALA A 207 -32.33 -7.81 9.92
C ALA A 207 -31.05 -7.29 9.24
N TYR A 208 -30.97 -5.98 8.98
CA TYR A 208 -29.87 -5.33 8.28
C TYR A 208 -29.39 -4.08 9.04
N PRO A 209 -28.11 -3.67 8.88
CA PRO A 209 -27.63 -2.41 9.43
C PRO A 209 -28.28 -1.22 8.72
N PRO A 210 -28.41 -0.05 9.39
CA PRO A 210 -28.83 1.17 8.73
C PRO A 210 -27.75 1.63 7.72
N ARG A 211 -28.20 2.29 6.64
CA ARG A 211 -27.28 3.06 5.77
C ARG A 211 -26.61 4.17 6.60
N PRO A 212 -25.33 4.50 6.32
CA PRO A 212 -24.74 5.70 6.87
C PRO A 212 -25.55 6.95 6.54
N VAL A 213 -25.51 7.93 7.44
CA VAL A 213 -26.25 9.17 7.27
C VAL A 213 -25.59 10.03 6.16
N PRO A 214 -26.34 10.44 5.12
CA PRO A 214 -25.79 11.29 4.07
C PRO A 214 -25.18 12.59 4.61
N GLY A 215 -23.95 12.91 4.19
CA GLY A 215 -23.21 14.09 4.63
C GLY A 215 -22.54 13.93 6.00
N SER A 216 -22.57 12.73 6.60
CA SER A 216 -21.82 12.44 7.82
C SER A 216 -20.32 12.33 7.54
N VAL A 217 -19.53 12.47 8.61
CA VAL A 217 -18.07 12.48 8.58
C VAL A 217 -17.54 11.54 9.66
N ALA A 218 -16.59 10.68 9.30
CA ALA A 218 -15.81 9.91 10.25
C ALA A 218 -14.74 10.80 10.88
N ASP A 219 -14.79 11.01 12.20
CA ASP A 219 -13.73 11.69 12.95
C ASP A 219 -12.54 10.73 13.09
N LEU A 220 -11.56 10.87 12.19
CA LEU A 220 -10.41 9.99 12.14
C LEU A 220 -9.49 10.17 13.37
N ASP A 221 -9.57 11.29 14.10
CA ASP A 221 -8.82 11.40 15.37
C ASP A 221 -9.36 10.39 16.39
N ILE A 222 -10.69 10.32 16.55
CA ILE A 222 -11.34 9.36 17.47
C ILE A 222 -11.08 7.92 17.01
N VAL A 223 -11.10 7.67 15.69
CA VAL A 223 -10.73 6.34 15.17
C VAL A 223 -9.29 6.00 15.56
N MET A 224 -8.35 6.93 15.40
CA MET A 224 -6.94 6.71 15.76
C MET A 224 -6.74 6.44 17.25
N ASP A 225 -7.50 7.09 18.15
CA ASP A 225 -7.42 6.84 19.60
C ASP A 225 -7.67 5.37 19.98
N HIS A 226 -8.44 4.64 19.17
CA HIS A 226 -8.78 3.23 19.37
C HIS A 226 -8.04 2.27 18.43
N CYS A 227 -7.47 2.77 17.33
CA CYS A 227 -6.95 1.96 16.24
C CYS A 227 -5.45 2.12 15.96
N ASP A 228 -4.75 3.07 16.59
CA ASP A 228 -3.33 3.29 16.32
C ASP A 228 -2.44 2.16 16.88
N PHE A 229 -1.89 1.36 15.96
CA PHE A 229 -0.98 0.27 16.32
C PHE A 229 0.37 0.74 16.89
N SER A 230 0.81 1.97 16.59
CA SER A 230 2.01 2.53 17.23
C SER A 230 1.81 2.69 18.74
N GLU A 231 0.55 2.80 19.20
CA GLU A 231 0.17 2.81 20.62
C GLU A 231 -0.25 1.43 21.16
N LYS A 232 0.09 0.35 20.44
CA LYS A 232 -0.21 -1.05 20.83
C LYS A 232 -1.71 -1.36 20.93
N LYS A 233 -2.56 -0.66 20.18
CA LYS A 233 -3.98 -1.01 20.02
C LYS A 233 -4.11 -2.28 19.17
N PHE A 234 -5.21 -3.02 19.29
CA PHE A 234 -5.46 -4.26 18.54
C PHE A 234 -6.41 -4.03 17.37
N VAL A 235 -6.16 -4.69 16.23
CA VAL A 235 -7.05 -4.68 15.06
C VAL A 235 -8.46 -5.12 15.45
N ARG A 236 -8.56 -6.22 16.22
CA ARG A 236 -9.84 -6.77 16.69
C ARG A 236 -10.66 -5.74 17.48
N ASP A 237 -10.00 -4.98 18.35
CA ASP A 237 -10.67 -4.01 19.21
C ASP A 237 -11.08 -2.76 18.40
N CYS A 238 -10.23 -2.32 17.46
CA CYS A 238 -10.57 -1.30 16.48
C CYS A 238 -11.81 -1.68 15.65
N LEU A 239 -11.86 -2.91 15.12
CA LEU A 239 -13.01 -3.40 14.36
C LEU A 239 -14.30 -3.41 15.19
N GLU A 240 -14.21 -3.70 16.49
CA GLU A 240 -15.35 -3.58 17.40
C GLU A 240 -15.85 -2.14 17.52
N VAL A 241 -14.95 -1.16 17.70
CA VAL A 241 -15.30 0.27 17.72
C VAL A 241 -15.94 0.69 16.40
N LEU A 242 -15.34 0.34 15.26
CA LEU A 242 -15.85 0.69 13.94
C LEU A 242 -17.23 0.08 13.68
N ARG A 243 -17.41 -1.20 14.05
CA ARG A 243 -18.67 -1.93 13.91
C ARG A 243 -19.78 -1.33 14.79
N VAL A 244 -19.49 -1.08 16.06
CA VAL A 244 -20.48 -0.56 17.02
C VAL A 244 -20.81 0.90 16.74
N GLY A 245 -19.79 1.74 16.52
CA GLY A 245 -19.97 3.17 16.25
C GLY A 245 -20.76 3.47 14.98
N ALA A 246 -20.73 2.57 13.99
CA ALA A 246 -21.50 2.70 12.75
C ALA A 246 -22.80 1.88 12.73
N GLY A 247 -23.22 1.28 13.85
CA GLY A 247 -24.48 0.51 13.88
C GLY A 247 -24.47 -0.79 13.06
N LEU A 248 -23.29 -1.31 12.73
CA LEU A 248 -23.12 -2.47 11.84
C LEU A 248 -23.37 -3.81 12.52
N ASP A 249 -23.86 -3.83 13.74
CA ASP A 249 -24.11 -5.04 14.51
C ASP A 249 -25.57 -5.37 14.68
N ASN A 250 -26.45 -4.66 13.98
CA ASN A 250 -27.84 -5.05 13.79
C ASN A 250 -28.53 -5.33 15.13
N GLY A 251 -28.29 -4.50 16.15
CA GLY A 251 -28.85 -4.69 17.49
C GLY A 251 -28.40 -5.96 18.24
N LYS A 252 -27.51 -6.80 17.68
CA LYS A 252 -26.98 -8.04 18.29
C LYS A 252 -25.95 -7.75 19.42
N ARG A 253 -26.01 -6.56 20.02
CA ARG A 253 -25.11 -6.11 21.09
C ARG A 253 -25.45 -6.85 22.38
N VAL A 254 -24.41 -7.38 23.03
CA VAL A 254 -24.51 -7.75 24.44
C VAL A 254 -24.37 -6.48 25.28
N ARG A 255 -25.19 -6.33 26.31
CA ARG A 255 -25.18 -5.16 27.21
C ARG A 255 -23.77 -4.92 27.77
N ARG A 256 -23.21 -3.74 27.51
CA ARG A 256 -21.92 -3.26 28.04
C ARG A 256 -22.11 -1.92 28.77
N GLY A 257 -21.01 -1.36 29.28
CA GLY A 257 -20.98 -0.02 29.88
C GLY A 257 -21.28 1.10 28.88
N ARG A 258 -21.05 2.35 29.29
CA ARG A 258 -21.18 3.52 28.40
C ARG A 258 -20.14 3.44 27.29
N MET A 259 -20.56 3.68 26.05
CA MET A 259 -19.72 3.61 24.84
C MET A 259 -19.75 4.93 24.06
N ASP A 260 -20.00 6.06 24.75
CA ASP A 260 -20.07 7.37 24.10
C ASP A 260 -18.74 7.75 23.44
N ASP A 261 -17.60 7.31 23.99
CA ASP A 261 -16.26 7.53 23.43
C ASP A 261 -15.99 6.73 22.14
N TRP A 262 -16.92 5.86 21.71
CA TRP A 262 -16.84 5.11 20.45
C TRP A 262 -17.63 5.78 19.33
N LYS A 263 -18.33 6.89 19.62
CA LYS A 263 -19.08 7.66 18.62
C LYS A 263 -18.09 8.50 17.81
N TYR A 264 -17.66 7.98 16.67
CA TYR A 264 -16.73 8.67 15.76
C TYR A 264 -17.43 9.35 14.57
N ILE A 265 -18.69 9.03 14.29
CA ILE A 265 -19.42 9.60 13.15
C ILE A 265 -20.17 10.85 13.60
N TYR A 266 -19.96 11.97 12.92
CA TYR A 266 -20.64 13.23 13.20
C TYR A 266 -21.26 13.87 11.95
N ILE A 267 -22.18 14.79 12.18
CA ILE A 267 -22.65 15.75 11.19
C ILE A 267 -22.31 17.17 11.64
N GLU A 268 -22.22 18.07 10.68
CA GLU A 268 -21.94 19.48 10.94
C GLU A 268 -23.23 20.29 11.00
N GLN A 269 -23.45 20.92 12.14
CA GLN A 269 -24.64 21.71 12.42
C GLN A 269 -24.66 22.97 11.56
N SER A 270 -25.78 23.24 10.87
CA SER A 270 -25.94 24.48 10.12
C SER A 270 -26.04 25.67 11.06
N ASP A 271 -25.36 26.77 10.70
CA ASP A 271 -25.28 28.01 11.50
C ASP A 271 -26.66 28.65 11.75
N ASN A 272 -27.69 28.27 10.99
CA ASN A 272 -29.07 28.73 11.12
C ASN A 272 -29.93 27.95 12.13
N SER A 273 -29.40 26.91 12.77
CA SER A 273 -30.15 26.17 13.78
C SER A 273 -30.12 26.91 15.12
N THR A 274 -31.22 27.58 15.44
CA THR A 274 -31.54 28.16 16.75
C THR A 274 -31.71 27.06 17.80
N THR A 275 -30.63 26.37 18.15
CA THR A 275 -30.51 25.84 19.51
C THR A 275 -29.78 26.91 20.30
N HIS A 276 -30.56 27.65 21.10
CA HIS A 276 -30.08 28.44 22.21
C HIS A 276 -29.29 27.54 23.16
N VAL A 277 -28.02 27.29 22.87
CA VAL A 277 -27.03 27.04 23.91
C VAL A 277 -26.62 28.43 24.34
N ALA A 278 -26.99 28.77 25.57
CA ALA A 278 -26.74 30.03 26.25
C ALA A 278 -25.69 30.90 25.56
N ARG A 279 -26.14 32.06 25.04
CA ARG A 279 -25.36 33.30 25.17
C ARG A 279 -25.05 33.44 26.67
N SER A 280 -24.00 32.78 27.13
CA SER A 280 -23.36 33.18 28.38
C SER A 280 -22.69 34.50 28.05
N VAL A 281 -23.39 35.56 28.45
CA VAL A 281 -22.88 36.89 28.75
C VAL A 281 -21.36 36.88 28.94
N GLU A 282 -20.67 37.49 27.98
CA GLU A 282 -19.40 38.25 28.07
C GLU A 282 -18.96 38.56 26.61
N GLU A 283 -19.88 39.11 25.82
CA GLU A 283 -19.55 39.94 24.65
C GLU A 283 -19.35 41.37 25.20
N ASP A 284 -18.22 41.61 25.88
CA ASP A 284 -17.67 42.95 26.19
C ASP A 284 -16.29 42.78 26.84
N ASP A 285 -15.30 42.32 26.06
CA ASP A 285 -13.90 42.61 26.35
C ASP A 285 -13.18 42.99 25.04
N PRO A 286 -12.69 44.24 24.87
CA PRO A 286 -11.97 44.67 23.67
C PRO A 286 -10.58 44.04 23.50
N ALA A 287 -10.21 43.03 24.29
CA ALA A 287 -8.94 42.34 24.22
C ALA A 287 -8.95 41.18 23.21
N TYR A 288 -9.31 41.44 21.94
CA TYR A 288 -8.91 40.57 20.83
C TYR A 288 -7.42 40.79 20.57
N ALA A 289 -6.58 40.28 21.48
CA ALA A 289 -5.16 40.17 21.25
C ALA A 289 -4.97 39.14 20.13
N ASP A 290 -4.61 39.65 18.95
CA ASP A 290 -3.82 38.91 17.96
C ASP A 290 -2.79 38.10 18.75
N TYR A 291 -2.91 36.76 18.75
CA TYR A 291 -2.05 35.87 19.53
C TYR A 291 -0.65 35.89 18.91
N MET A 292 0.07 36.98 19.13
CA MET A 292 1.47 37.14 18.81
C MET A 292 2.23 36.22 19.76
N ILE A 293 2.70 35.09 19.22
CA ILE A 293 3.78 34.35 19.84
C ILE A 293 4.90 35.36 20.08
N THR A 294 5.36 35.50 21.32
CA THR A 294 6.45 36.41 21.66
C THR A 294 7.63 36.13 20.73
N SER A 295 7.88 37.03 19.79
CA SER A 295 8.96 36.92 18.83
C SER A 295 10.28 37.14 19.56
N ALA A 296 10.80 36.10 20.21
CA ALA A 296 12.21 36.08 20.57
C ALA A 296 12.99 36.17 19.26
N ALA A 297 13.79 37.24 19.13
CA ALA A 297 14.59 37.59 17.97
C ALA A 297 15.07 36.35 17.22
N ASP A 298 14.85 36.33 15.90
CA ASP A 298 15.41 35.30 15.02
C ASP A 298 16.91 35.18 15.36
N ASP A 299 17.29 34.06 16.00
CA ASP A 299 18.71 33.73 16.05
C ASP A 299 19.15 33.72 14.59
N ALA A 300 20.28 34.36 14.28
CA ALA A 300 20.90 34.43 12.95
C ALA A 300 21.35 33.05 12.41
N SER A 301 20.66 31.99 12.80
CA SER A 301 20.69 30.62 12.33
C SER A 301 20.03 30.50 10.96
N ASP A 302 20.51 29.52 10.20
CA ASP A 302 19.95 29.10 8.92
C ASP A 302 18.40 29.02 8.96
N PRO A 303 17.68 29.76 8.09
CA PRO A 303 16.21 29.74 8.03
C PRO A 303 15.63 28.37 7.69
N ASP A 304 16.42 27.47 7.11
CA ASP A 304 16.07 26.07 6.82
C ASP A 304 16.68 25.09 7.85
N GLY A 305 17.32 25.60 8.90
CA GLY A 305 18.07 24.80 9.88
C GLY A 305 17.22 23.71 10.54
N GLY A 306 17.66 22.46 10.44
CA GLY A 306 16.93 21.27 10.88
C GLY A 306 16.30 20.47 9.73
N LEU A 307 16.19 21.05 8.55
CA LEU A 307 15.82 20.35 7.32
C LEU A 307 17.07 19.81 6.61
N THR A 308 16.98 18.62 6.02
CA THR A 308 18.10 18.01 5.27
C THR A 308 17.77 17.99 3.79
N LYS A 309 18.38 18.90 3.02
CA LYS A 309 18.21 18.97 1.57
C LYS A 309 18.74 17.71 0.87
N LYS A 310 18.05 17.27 -0.17
CA LYS A 310 18.57 16.30 -1.12
C LYS A 310 19.92 16.72 -1.70
N TRP A 311 20.87 15.79 -1.70
CA TRP A 311 22.20 16.02 -2.26
C TRP A 311 22.17 16.14 -3.80
N GLY A 312 22.86 17.14 -4.33
CA GLY A 312 22.97 17.37 -5.78
C GLY A 312 21.69 17.86 -6.45
N ALA A 313 20.63 18.15 -5.69
CA ALA A 313 19.40 18.75 -6.21
C ALA A 313 19.33 20.24 -5.86
N GLU A 314 18.69 21.02 -6.72
CA GLU A 314 18.32 22.40 -6.43
C GLU A 314 17.04 22.46 -5.60
N TRP A 315 16.85 23.54 -4.83
CA TRP A 315 15.56 23.80 -4.18
C TRP A 315 14.49 24.03 -5.26
N GLU A 316 13.22 23.73 -4.97
CA GLU A 316 12.12 24.21 -5.79
C GLU A 316 12.10 25.75 -5.80
N PRO A 317 11.63 26.37 -6.90
CA PRO A 317 11.50 27.83 -6.95
C PRO A 317 10.59 28.34 -5.83
N THR A 318 11.17 29.16 -4.94
CA THR A 318 10.46 29.82 -3.84
C THR A 318 10.05 31.24 -4.28
N PRO A 319 8.81 31.68 -4.03
CA PRO A 319 7.76 30.92 -3.36
C PRO A 319 7.03 29.92 -4.25
N ILE A 320 6.58 28.81 -3.64
CA ILE A 320 5.70 27.84 -4.28
C ILE A 320 4.44 28.52 -4.81
N LYS A 321 4.13 28.30 -6.09
CA LYS A 321 2.91 28.81 -6.74
C LYS A 321 1.72 27.93 -6.35
N LEU A 322 0.83 28.43 -5.50
CA LEU A 322 -0.41 27.76 -5.11
C LEU A 322 -1.61 28.56 -5.62
N THR A 323 -2.72 27.87 -5.87
CA THR A 323 -4.01 28.52 -6.12
C THR A 323 -4.55 29.14 -4.82
N HIS A 324 -5.63 29.89 -4.90
CA HIS A 324 -6.33 30.32 -3.68
C HIS A 324 -6.87 29.11 -2.91
N PRO A 325 -6.84 29.12 -1.56
CA PRO A 325 -7.45 28.07 -0.76
C PRO A 325 -8.92 27.85 -1.12
N ILE A 326 -9.35 26.59 -1.07
CA ILE A 326 -10.73 26.21 -1.38
C ILE A 326 -11.63 26.70 -0.24
N LYS A 327 -12.80 27.25 -0.56
CA LYS A 327 -13.75 27.65 0.48
C LYS A 327 -14.42 26.40 1.07
N TYR A 328 -14.12 26.09 2.33
CA TYR A 328 -14.77 25.01 3.05
C TYR A 328 -16.28 25.22 3.18
N GLN A 329 -17.06 24.17 2.92
CA GLN A 329 -18.51 24.17 3.06
C GLN A 329 -18.98 22.86 3.71
N PRO A 330 -19.67 22.93 4.87
CA PRO A 330 -20.34 21.79 5.46
C PRO A 330 -21.38 21.17 4.52
N ALA A 331 -21.54 19.85 4.58
CA ALA A 331 -22.51 19.11 3.75
C ALA A 331 -23.95 19.61 3.92
N SER A 332 -24.31 20.12 5.11
CA SER A 332 -25.63 20.68 5.41
C SER A 332 -25.90 22.03 4.73
N SER A 333 -24.86 22.73 4.30
CA SER A 333 -24.92 24.04 3.64
C SER A 333 -24.52 24.00 2.16
N ALA A 334 -24.11 22.82 1.67
CA ALA A 334 -23.63 22.65 0.30
C ALA A 334 -24.76 22.92 -0.71
N PRO A 335 -24.47 23.65 -1.82
CA PRO A 335 -25.47 24.02 -2.82
C PRO A 335 -25.99 22.80 -3.60
N SER A 336 -25.18 21.74 -3.69
CA SER A 336 -25.50 20.47 -4.33
C SER A 336 -25.11 19.31 -3.41
N LYS A 337 -25.86 18.21 -3.51
CA LYS A 337 -25.55 16.99 -2.72
C LYS A 337 -24.23 16.35 -3.13
N CYS A 338 -23.83 16.48 -4.40
CA CYS A 338 -22.49 16.14 -4.86
C CYS A 338 -21.63 17.40 -4.92
N ASP A 339 -20.54 17.40 -4.15
CA ASP A 339 -19.54 18.46 -4.14
C ASP A 339 -18.53 18.22 -5.28
N PRO A 340 -18.42 19.12 -6.28
CA PRO A 340 -17.48 18.96 -7.39
C PRO A 340 -16.00 19.06 -6.97
N GLU A 341 -15.69 19.69 -5.85
CA GLU A 341 -14.32 19.77 -5.31
C GLU A 341 -13.93 18.50 -4.56
N HIS A 342 -14.93 17.76 -4.04
CA HIS A 342 -14.74 16.50 -3.33
C HIS A 342 -15.62 15.39 -3.93
N PRO A 343 -15.32 14.94 -5.14
CA PRO A 343 -16.15 13.98 -5.85
C PRO A 343 -16.05 12.59 -5.20
N ARG A 344 -17.18 11.87 -5.18
CA ARG A 344 -17.26 10.48 -4.67
C ARG A 344 -16.85 9.49 -5.76
N ILE A 345 -15.59 9.54 -6.17
CA ILE A 345 -15.05 8.68 -7.22
C ILE A 345 -14.07 7.70 -6.62
N PHE A 346 -14.35 6.42 -6.81
CA PHE A 346 -13.38 5.36 -6.64
C PHE A 346 -12.58 5.19 -7.93
N HIS A 347 -11.26 5.26 -7.83
CA HIS A 347 -10.35 4.99 -8.93
C HIS A 347 -9.71 3.62 -8.75
N MET A 348 -9.65 2.85 -9.83
CA MET A 348 -8.89 1.60 -9.87
C MET A 348 -8.13 1.51 -11.18
N PHE A 349 -6.86 1.10 -11.13
CA PHE A 349 -6.03 0.89 -12.30
C PHE A 349 -5.87 -0.61 -12.59
N TRP A 350 -6.04 -1.01 -13.84
CA TRP A 350 -5.92 -2.40 -14.28
C TRP A 350 -5.17 -2.51 -15.60
N THR A 351 -4.20 -3.43 -15.66
CA THR A 351 -3.49 -3.77 -16.89
C THR A 351 -3.83 -5.19 -17.33
N GLY A 352 -4.13 -5.36 -18.62
CA GLY A 352 -4.37 -6.65 -19.23
C GLY A 352 -5.86 -7.01 -19.35
N SER A 353 -6.13 -8.29 -19.63
CA SER A 353 -7.50 -8.77 -19.83
C SER A 353 -8.34 -8.61 -18.56
N PHE A 354 -9.61 -8.24 -18.71
CA PHE A 354 -10.54 -8.19 -17.58
C PHE A 354 -10.82 -9.61 -17.08
N THR A 355 -10.60 -9.87 -15.79
CA THR A 355 -10.75 -11.19 -15.15
C THR A 355 -11.71 -11.13 -13.96
N ASP A 356 -11.74 -12.19 -13.16
CA ASP A 356 -12.45 -12.24 -11.89
C ASP A 356 -12.01 -11.15 -10.88
N LYS A 357 -10.79 -10.60 -11.00
CA LYS A 357 -10.26 -9.58 -10.06
C LYS A 357 -11.03 -8.24 -10.14
N PRO A 358 -11.01 -7.50 -11.27
CA PRO A 358 -11.83 -6.30 -11.40
C PRO A 358 -13.33 -6.60 -11.33
N TYR A 359 -13.76 -7.80 -11.75
CA TYR A 359 -15.14 -8.26 -11.60
C TYR A 359 -15.60 -8.27 -10.13
N LEU A 360 -14.83 -8.90 -9.24
CA LEU A 360 -15.14 -8.95 -7.81
C LEU A 360 -15.09 -7.58 -7.13
N ALA A 361 -14.15 -6.72 -7.51
CA ALA A 361 -14.08 -5.35 -7.00
C ALA A 361 -15.37 -4.58 -7.33
N ILE A 362 -15.84 -4.65 -8.58
CA ILE A 362 -17.10 -4.02 -9.00
C ILE A 362 -18.30 -4.64 -8.29
N LEU A 363 -18.38 -5.97 -8.19
CA LEU A 363 -19.48 -6.64 -7.49
C LEU A 363 -19.57 -6.25 -6.02
N SER A 364 -18.44 -6.19 -5.31
CA SER A 364 -18.41 -5.75 -3.92
C SER A 364 -18.78 -4.26 -3.77
N PHE A 365 -18.39 -3.40 -4.73
CA PHE A 365 -18.85 -2.02 -4.82
C PHE A 365 -20.39 -1.94 -4.94
N LEU A 366 -20.98 -2.71 -5.87
CA LEU A 366 -22.44 -2.74 -6.06
C LEU A 366 -23.18 -3.25 -4.81
N PHE A 367 -22.59 -4.21 -4.10
CA PHE A 367 -23.16 -4.83 -2.90
C PHE A 367 -23.09 -3.95 -1.64
N THR A 368 -22.18 -2.99 -1.60
CA THR A 368 -21.91 -2.21 -0.37
C THR A 368 -22.25 -0.73 -0.51
N GLN A 369 -21.92 -0.08 -1.64
CA GLN A 369 -22.06 1.36 -1.76
C GLN A 369 -23.51 1.80 -2.02
N ASN A 370 -23.86 3.06 -1.67
CA ASN A 370 -25.17 3.64 -1.96
C ASN A 370 -25.30 4.01 -3.45
N THR A 371 -25.46 2.99 -4.29
CA THR A 371 -25.54 3.13 -5.75
C THR A 371 -26.93 3.48 -6.26
N GLY A 372 -27.97 3.49 -5.40
CA GLY A 372 -29.35 3.79 -5.79
C GLY A 372 -30.04 2.71 -6.63
N LEU A 373 -29.43 1.53 -6.80
CA LEU A 373 -29.93 0.47 -7.67
C LEU A 373 -31.22 -0.22 -7.20
N HIS A 374 -31.63 0.04 -5.96
CA HIS A 374 -32.88 -0.46 -5.38
C HIS A 374 -34.11 0.40 -5.74
N LEU A 375 -33.89 1.58 -6.33
CA LEU A 375 -34.95 2.48 -6.76
C LEU A 375 -35.51 2.03 -8.11
N SER A 376 -36.83 2.10 -8.26
CA SER A 376 -37.52 1.84 -9.52
C SER A 376 -37.45 3.08 -10.40
N GLY A 377 -36.93 2.97 -11.63
CA GLY A 377 -36.82 4.09 -12.56
C GLY A 377 -35.51 4.89 -12.42
N ASP A 378 -35.56 6.14 -12.88
CA ASP A 378 -34.43 7.05 -12.88
C ASP A 378 -34.04 7.49 -11.47
N TYR A 379 -32.75 7.78 -11.28
CA TYR A 379 -32.28 8.25 -9.99
C TYR A 379 -32.86 9.65 -9.70
N PRO A 380 -33.42 9.89 -8.50
CA PRO A 380 -34.02 11.18 -8.18
C PRO A 380 -32.98 12.32 -8.33
N PRO A 381 -33.36 13.48 -8.91
CA PRO A 381 -32.46 14.63 -9.01
C PRO A 381 -32.03 15.13 -7.64
N ASP A 382 -32.93 15.04 -6.64
CA ASP A 382 -32.65 15.33 -5.24
C ASP A 382 -32.16 14.08 -4.46
N GLY A 383 -31.64 13.07 -5.13
CA GLY A 383 -31.08 11.87 -4.49
C GLY A 383 -29.76 12.14 -3.76
N VAL A 384 -29.31 11.20 -2.93
CA VAL A 384 -27.99 11.26 -2.27
C VAL A 384 -26.89 11.26 -3.34
N CYS A 385 -25.73 11.85 -3.05
CA CYS A 385 -24.63 11.79 -4.01
C CYS A 385 -24.15 10.35 -4.22
N ARG A 386 -24.39 9.81 -5.42
CA ARG A 386 -23.98 8.45 -5.78
C ARG A 386 -22.47 8.37 -5.94
N PRO A 387 -21.80 7.40 -5.30
CA PRO A 387 -20.41 7.13 -5.62
C PRO A 387 -20.29 6.51 -7.02
N GLN A 388 -19.20 6.82 -7.70
CA GLN A 388 -18.86 6.29 -9.01
C GLN A 388 -17.61 5.42 -8.91
N PHE A 389 -17.54 4.39 -9.75
CA PHE A 389 -16.41 3.49 -9.88
C PHE A 389 -15.77 3.69 -11.25
N TRP A 390 -14.58 4.27 -11.28
CA TRP A 390 -13.80 4.54 -12.48
C TRP A 390 -12.68 3.52 -12.61
N LEU A 391 -12.84 2.59 -13.54
CA LEU A 391 -11.83 1.60 -13.87
C LEU A 391 -10.98 2.09 -15.05
N TRP A 392 -9.72 2.40 -14.76
CA TRP A 392 -8.72 2.82 -15.73
C TRP A 392 -7.99 1.59 -16.29
N ILE A 393 -8.22 1.31 -17.57
CA ILE A 393 -7.70 0.13 -18.25
C ILE A 393 -6.51 0.54 -19.11
N ASN A 394 -5.36 -0.08 -18.84
CA ASN A 394 -4.25 -0.07 -19.76
C ASN A 394 -4.34 -1.30 -20.69
N PRO A 395 -4.66 -1.11 -21.99
CA PRO A 395 -4.94 -2.22 -22.91
C PRO A 395 -3.68 -3.00 -23.32
N GLY A 396 -2.50 -2.44 -23.09
CA GLY A 396 -1.22 -3.05 -23.46
C GLY A 396 -0.25 -3.14 -22.28
N PRO A 397 0.99 -3.57 -22.53
CA PRO A 397 2.04 -3.56 -21.52
C PRO A 397 2.23 -2.15 -20.93
N ALA A 398 2.70 -2.06 -19.68
CA ALA A 398 2.79 -0.81 -18.93
C ALA A 398 3.53 0.33 -19.68
N ALA A 399 4.48 -0.01 -20.56
CA ALA A 399 5.25 0.96 -21.34
C ALA A 399 4.67 1.33 -22.72
N SER A 400 3.55 0.73 -23.12
CA SER A 400 2.96 0.96 -24.45
C SER A 400 2.16 2.26 -24.51
N VAL A 401 2.24 2.95 -25.65
CA VAL A 401 1.42 4.13 -25.94
C VAL A 401 0.14 3.66 -26.65
N PRO A 402 -1.06 4.04 -26.16
CA PRO A 402 -2.31 3.66 -26.82
C PRO A 402 -2.40 4.19 -28.25
N ASN A 403 -2.95 3.39 -29.16
CA ASN A 403 -3.23 3.81 -30.54
C ASN A 403 -4.51 4.68 -30.60
N PRO A 404 -4.79 5.40 -31.71
CA PRO A 404 -5.99 6.24 -31.84
C PRO A 404 -7.32 5.48 -31.77
N THR A 405 -7.32 4.16 -32.04
CA THR A 405 -8.53 3.31 -31.95
C THR A 405 -8.68 2.65 -30.58
N ALA A 406 -7.79 2.93 -29.63
CA ALA A 406 -7.64 2.13 -28.42
C ALA A 406 -8.88 2.16 -27.53
N GLU A 407 -9.60 3.28 -27.48
CA GLU A 407 -10.86 3.36 -26.75
C GLU A 407 -11.94 2.46 -27.36
N ARG A 408 -12.10 2.51 -28.69
CA ARG A 408 -13.03 1.63 -29.41
C ARG A 408 -12.66 0.17 -29.25
N ASP A 409 -11.37 -0.15 -29.34
CA ASP A 409 -10.85 -1.51 -29.19
C ASP A 409 -11.02 -2.01 -27.75
N MET A 410 -10.79 -1.16 -26.75
CA MET A 410 -11.06 -1.44 -25.33
C MET A 410 -12.54 -1.79 -25.13
N PHE A 411 -13.47 -0.96 -25.60
CA PHE A 411 -14.90 -1.25 -25.45
C PHE A 411 -15.33 -2.51 -26.24
N ALA A 412 -14.73 -2.78 -27.40
CA ALA A 412 -14.97 -4.03 -28.15
C ALA A 412 -14.48 -5.27 -27.37
N GLN A 413 -13.34 -5.17 -26.68
CA GLN A 413 -12.84 -6.22 -25.80
C GLN A 413 -13.72 -6.40 -24.56
N LEU A 414 -14.15 -5.31 -23.92
CA LEU A 414 -15.07 -5.36 -22.77
C LEU A 414 -16.40 -6.02 -23.15
N LYS A 415 -16.94 -5.71 -24.33
CA LYS A 415 -18.19 -6.28 -24.84
C LYS A 415 -18.10 -7.77 -25.15
N SER A 416 -16.93 -8.24 -25.62
CA SER A 416 -16.72 -9.66 -25.93
C SER A 416 -16.25 -10.50 -24.74
N ASN A 417 -15.79 -9.86 -23.67
CA ASN A 417 -15.33 -10.53 -22.46
C ASN A 417 -16.51 -10.87 -21.51
N PRO A 418 -16.71 -12.15 -21.16
CA PRO A 418 -17.76 -12.57 -20.24
C PRO A 418 -17.73 -11.87 -18.89
N TRP A 419 -16.55 -11.63 -18.32
CA TRP A 419 -16.40 -10.99 -17.00
C TRP A 419 -16.77 -9.51 -17.00
N ALA A 420 -16.52 -8.80 -18.11
CA ALA A 420 -16.71 -7.35 -18.18
C ALA A 420 -18.07 -6.93 -18.74
N SER A 421 -18.56 -7.68 -19.74
CA SER A 421 -19.78 -7.33 -20.48
C SER A 421 -21.03 -7.07 -19.63
N PRO A 422 -21.27 -7.72 -18.47
CA PRO A 422 -22.42 -7.42 -17.63
C PRO A 422 -22.46 -5.96 -17.15
N PHE A 423 -21.30 -5.36 -16.92
CA PHE A 423 -21.19 -3.99 -16.41
C PHE A 423 -21.35 -2.92 -17.48
N LEU A 424 -21.47 -3.30 -18.76
CA LEU A 424 -21.87 -2.40 -19.85
C LEU A 424 -23.39 -2.26 -19.96
N HIS A 425 -24.16 -2.95 -19.12
CA HIS A 425 -25.61 -2.82 -19.09
C HIS A 425 -26.02 -1.39 -18.68
N PRO A 426 -27.02 -0.77 -19.34
CA PRO A 426 -27.45 0.62 -19.06
C PRO A 426 -27.77 0.88 -17.59
N ARG A 427 -28.25 -0.13 -16.85
CA ARG A 427 -28.53 -0.03 -15.41
C ARG A 427 -27.32 0.44 -14.59
N PHE A 428 -26.10 0.24 -15.09
CA PHE A 428 -24.86 0.58 -14.40
C PHE A 428 -24.14 1.81 -14.96
N SER A 429 -24.63 2.43 -16.05
CA SER A 429 -23.89 3.45 -16.81
C SER A 429 -23.50 4.68 -15.99
N ASP A 430 -24.30 5.03 -14.98
CA ASP A 430 -24.05 6.23 -14.18
C ASP A 430 -23.02 6.00 -13.07
N ILE A 431 -22.79 4.74 -12.69
CA ILE A 431 -21.99 4.36 -11.51
C ILE A 431 -20.74 3.57 -11.87
N ILE A 432 -20.68 2.91 -13.03
CA ILE A 432 -19.48 2.19 -13.50
C ILE A 432 -19.00 2.85 -14.78
N HIS A 433 -17.76 3.33 -14.74
CA HIS A 433 -17.11 4.02 -15.85
C HIS A 433 -15.82 3.31 -16.23
N PHE A 434 -15.79 2.75 -17.44
CA PHE A 434 -14.56 2.25 -18.03
C PHE A 434 -13.83 3.38 -18.73
N LYS A 435 -12.56 3.59 -18.39
CA LYS A 435 -11.72 4.65 -18.93
C LYS A 435 -10.43 4.08 -19.46
N ILE A 436 -9.95 4.61 -20.57
CA ILE A 436 -8.64 4.25 -21.09
C ILE A 436 -7.55 4.94 -20.28
N TRP A 437 -6.50 4.19 -19.93
CA TRP A 437 -5.27 4.77 -19.38
C TRP A 437 -4.30 5.11 -20.52
N ASN A 438 -3.94 6.39 -20.60
CA ASN A 438 -2.92 6.88 -21.53
C ASN A 438 -1.81 7.60 -20.73
N THR A 439 -0.70 6.93 -20.48
CA THR A 439 0.39 7.45 -19.65
C THR A 439 0.85 8.85 -20.07
N THR A 440 0.99 9.12 -21.37
CA THR A 440 1.40 10.44 -21.88
C THR A 440 0.36 11.51 -21.56
N GLU A 441 -0.91 11.25 -21.86
CA GLU A 441 -2.01 12.18 -21.55
C GLU A 441 -2.12 12.45 -20.05
N GLN A 442 -1.97 11.40 -19.23
CA GLN A 442 -2.10 11.51 -17.78
C GLN A 442 -0.94 12.32 -17.18
N LEU A 443 0.28 12.14 -17.67
CA LEU A 443 1.46 12.90 -17.22
C LEU A 443 1.45 14.35 -17.73
N ASP A 444 1.04 14.58 -18.99
CA ASP A 444 0.89 15.93 -19.54
C ASP A 444 -0.27 16.70 -18.89
N GLY A 445 -1.27 15.97 -18.40
CA GLY A 445 -2.40 16.50 -17.65
C GLY A 445 -2.07 16.93 -16.22
N VAL A 446 -0.85 16.68 -15.72
CA VAL A 446 -0.37 17.13 -14.41
C VAL A 446 0.57 18.33 -14.59
N PRO A 447 0.16 19.56 -14.19
CA PRO A 447 0.96 20.77 -14.37
C PRO A 447 2.36 20.68 -13.76
N GLU A 448 2.52 19.96 -12.66
CA GLU A 448 3.80 19.77 -11.97
C GLU A 448 4.80 18.91 -12.75
N LEU A 449 4.32 18.08 -13.70
CA LEU A 449 5.12 17.09 -14.42
C LEU A 449 5.30 17.41 -15.90
N ARG A 450 4.27 17.98 -16.55
CA ARG A 450 4.10 18.07 -18.01
C ARG A 450 5.36 18.51 -18.79
N ASP A 451 6.13 19.43 -18.24
CA ASP A 451 7.26 20.08 -18.92
C ASP A 451 8.58 19.31 -18.74
N GLU A 452 8.68 18.44 -17.73
CA GLU A 452 9.97 17.85 -17.30
C GLU A 452 9.99 16.31 -17.29
N TRP A 453 8.83 15.65 -17.21
CA TRP A 453 8.76 14.20 -16.95
C TRP A 453 9.45 13.33 -18.01
N ARG A 454 9.47 13.78 -19.28
CA ARG A 454 10.06 13.05 -20.42
C ARG A 454 11.57 12.83 -20.28
N THR A 455 12.24 13.64 -19.46
CA THR A 455 13.69 13.53 -19.20
C THR A 455 14.02 12.50 -18.12
N ARG A 456 13.01 11.88 -17.51
CA ARG A 456 13.15 10.97 -16.37
C ARG A 456 12.80 9.53 -16.73
N ASP A 457 13.32 8.60 -15.93
CA ASP A 457 12.92 7.20 -15.99
C ASP A 457 11.59 7.02 -15.26
N LEU A 458 10.54 6.62 -15.98
CA LEU A 458 9.20 6.43 -15.43
C LEU A 458 9.09 5.23 -14.48
N PHE A 459 9.86 4.17 -14.75
CA PHE A 459 9.76 2.91 -14.01
C PHE A 459 10.84 2.86 -12.93
N ASN A 460 10.63 3.61 -11.86
CA ASN A 460 11.47 3.63 -10.68
C ASN A 460 10.66 3.25 -9.45
N SER A 461 11.16 2.29 -8.67
CA SER A 461 10.48 1.78 -7.48
C SER A 461 11.46 1.59 -6.35
N GLY A 462 11.38 2.40 -5.30
CA GLY A 462 12.26 2.27 -4.13
C GLY A 462 13.74 2.46 -4.49
N GLY A 463 14.02 3.25 -5.53
CA GLY A 463 15.36 3.48 -6.07
C GLY A 463 15.88 2.45 -7.06
N ASP A 464 15.12 1.39 -7.37
CA ASP A 464 15.43 0.44 -8.43
C ASP A 464 14.80 0.92 -9.75
N VAL A 465 15.67 1.28 -10.71
CA VAL A 465 15.27 1.81 -12.02
C VAL A 465 15.22 0.68 -13.04
N PHE A 466 14.07 0.53 -13.70
CA PHE A 466 13.82 -0.43 -14.77
C PHE A 466 13.88 0.28 -16.12
N SER A 467 14.94 0.03 -16.89
CA SER A 467 15.10 0.61 -18.22
C SER A 467 14.17 -0.05 -19.23
N VAL A 468 13.27 0.72 -19.83
CA VAL A 468 12.50 0.27 -21.01
C VAL A 468 13.30 0.59 -22.28
N PRO A 469 13.57 -0.39 -23.17
CA PRO A 469 14.29 -0.15 -24.42
C PRO A 469 13.62 0.92 -25.29
N SER A 470 14.42 1.85 -25.81
CA SER A 470 13.94 3.02 -26.58
C SER A 470 13.11 2.67 -27.82
N LYS A 471 13.26 1.46 -28.38
CA LYS A 471 12.48 1.00 -29.55
C LYS A 471 10.98 0.85 -29.31
N LEU A 472 10.55 0.78 -28.04
CA LEU A 472 9.13 0.75 -27.67
C LEU A 472 8.57 2.16 -27.35
N LYS A 473 9.43 3.18 -27.28
CA LYS A 473 9.04 4.59 -27.04
C LYS A 473 8.63 5.32 -28.32
N GLU A 474 9.01 4.80 -29.50
CA GLU A 474 8.70 5.39 -30.81
C GLU A 474 7.83 4.43 -31.65
N GLY A 475 6.53 4.42 -31.35
CA GLY A 475 5.53 3.82 -32.23
C GLY A 475 5.16 4.78 -33.37
N GLN A 476 6.10 5.16 -34.23
CA GLN A 476 5.79 5.86 -35.48
C GLN A 476 6.11 4.97 -36.69
N GLY A 477 5.05 4.72 -37.45
CA GLY A 477 4.92 4.03 -38.72
C GLY A 477 6.18 3.60 -39.48
N THR A 478 6.22 2.31 -39.82
CA THR A 478 6.22 1.87 -41.23
C THR A 478 5.91 0.38 -41.25
N VAL A 479 4.70 0.04 -41.69
CA VAL A 479 4.41 -1.31 -42.19
C VAL A 479 5.05 -1.37 -43.57
N THR A 480 6.23 -1.96 -43.67
CA THR A 480 6.75 -2.46 -44.95
C THR A 480 6.51 -3.95 -45.01
N GLU A 481 5.55 -4.33 -45.85
CA GLU A 481 5.34 -5.68 -46.32
C GLU A 481 6.63 -6.21 -46.97
N ASN A 482 7.01 -7.43 -46.57
CA ASN A 482 7.91 -8.40 -47.22
C ASN A 482 9.09 -8.85 -46.35
N ALA A 483 8.84 -9.88 -45.54
CA ALA A 483 9.86 -10.88 -45.20
C ALA A 483 9.20 -12.18 -44.74
N THR A 484 8.99 -13.10 -45.68
CA THR A 484 8.85 -14.53 -45.42
C THR A 484 10.16 -15.06 -44.84
N ALA A 485 10.29 -15.02 -43.51
CA ALA A 485 11.24 -15.82 -42.75
C ALA A 485 10.73 -15.96 -41.32
N ALA A 486 10.40 -17.19 -40.91
CA ALA A 486 10.04 -17.50 -39.53
C ALA A 486 11.22 -17.16 -38.60
N PRO A 487 11.08 -16.26 -37.62
CA PRO A 487 12.10 -16.09 -36.61
C PRO A 487 11.91 -17.17 -35.55
N LYS A 488 12.93 -18.01 -35.37
CA LYS A 488 13.10 -18.80 -34.14
C LYS A 488 13.22 -17.81 -32.98
N ALA A 489 12.17 -17.73 -32.18
CA ALA A 489 12.12 -16.90 -30.98
C ALA A 489 12.95 -17.52 -29.86
N THR A 490 14.10 -16.93 -29.57
CA THR A 490 14.61 -16.85 -28.20
C THR A 490 14.43 -15.40 -27.77
N SER A 491 13.24 -15.05 -27.29
CA SER A 491 13.00 -13.76 -26.63
C SER A 491 13.88 -13.69 -25.38
N SER A 492 14.60 -12.59 -25.19
CA SER A 492 15.36 -12.39 -23.96
C SER A 492 14.39 -12.23 -22.77
N LYS A 493 14.84 -12.55 -21.55
CA LYS A 493 14.02 -12.36 -20.33
C LYS A 493 13.57 -10.91 -20.15
N GLU A 494 14.33 -9.95 -20.67
CA GLU A 494 14.02 -8.52 -20.63
C GLU A 494 12.86 -8.18 -21.57
N ASP A 495 12.84 -8.73 -22.79
CA ASP A 495 11.74 -8.55 -23.74
C ASP A 495 10.43 -9.15 -23.22
N GLU A 496 10.50 -10.22 -22.45
CA GLU A 496 9.34 -10.85 -21.81
C GLU A 496 8.78 -10.01 -20.66
N LEU A 497 9.63 -9.33 -19.88
CA LEU A 497 9.21 -8.45 -18.79
C LEU A 497 8.52 -7.18 -19.32
N VAL A 498 9.02 -6.60 -20.40
CA VAL A 498 8.50 -5.35 -20.96
C VAL A 498 7.17 -5.53 -21.68
N ASN A 499 6.94 -6.69 -22.30
CA ASN A 499 5.70 -7.00 -23.01
C ASN A 499 4.63 -7.70 -22.14
N ARG A 500 4.88 -7.83 -20.84
CA ARG A 500 3.98 -8.54 -19.93
C ARG A 500 2.72 -7.74 -19.63
N THR A 501 1.60 -8.45 -19.51
CA THR A 501 0.33 -7.92 -19.03
C THR A 501 -0.24 -8.88 -17.99
N GLY A 502 -0.28 -8.44 -16.74
CA GLY A 502 -0.79 -9.22 -15.61
C GLY A 502 0.16 -10.33 -15.14
N SER A 503 -0.15 -10.90 -13.98
CA SER A 503 0.66 -11.97 -13.35
C SER A 503 -0.07 -13.31 -13.39
N LYS A 504 0.60 -14.36 -13.86
CA LYS A 504 0.06 -15.73 -13.89
C LYS A 504 0.58 -16.61 -12.73
N SER A 505 1.62 -16.15 -12.05
CA SER A 505 2.31 -16.80 -10.95
C SER A 505 3.25 -15.81 -10.26
N LEU A 506 3.80 -16.19 -9.10
CA LEU A 506 4.86 -15.43 -8.43
C LEU A 506 6.10 -15.22 -9.32
N SER A 507 6.48 -16.23 -10.11
CA SER A 507 7.65 -16.16 -11.02
C SER A 507 7.41 -15.30 -12.26
N SER A 508 6.15 -15.06 -12.63
CA SER A 508 5.72 -14.22 -13.75
C SER A 508 5.12 -12.89 -13.29
N TYR A 509 5.48 -12.42 -12.09
CA TYR A 509 4.98 -11.18 -11.52
C TYR A 509 5.24 -9.97 -12.44
N ASP A 510 4.19 -9.20 -12.71
CA ASP A 510 4.22 -8.03 -13.61
C ASP A 510 4.64 -6.76 -12.84
N ARG A 511 5.95 -6.62 -12.64
CA ARG A 511 6.53 -5.49 -11.89
C ARG A 511 6.27 -4.14 -12.55
N LEU A 512 6.27 -4.05 -13.89
CA LEU A 512 6.13 -2.76 -14.56
C LEU A 512 4.72 -2.20 -14.41
N SER A 513 3.69 -3.06 -14.45
CA SER A 513 2.32 -2.64 -14.17
C SER A 513 2.13 -2.18 -12.74
N VAL A 514 2.82 -2.80 -11.77
CA VAL A 514 2.80 -2.39 -10.36
C VAL A 514 3.43 -1.01 -10.17
N ILE A 515 4.58 -0.76 -10.81
CA ILE A 515 5.23 0.55 -10.74
C ILE A 515 4.35 1.62 -11.41
N LEU A 516 3.69 1.27 -12.51
CA LEU A 516 2.73 2.15 -13.15
C LEU A 516 1.51 2.42 -12.25
N SER A 517 1.00 1.43 -11.52
CA SER A 517 -0.10 1.63 -10.55
C SER A 517 0.30 2.49 -9.36
N ASP A 518 1.56 2.37 -8.89
CA ASP A 518 2.14 3.24 -7.86
C ASP A 518 2.13 4.70 -8.29
N MET A 519 2.36 4.99 -9.56
CA MET A 519 2.27 6.35 -10.10
C MET A 519 0.81 6.76 -10.39
N ALA A 520 0.01 5.86 -10.97
CA ALA A 520 -1.36 6.13 -11.38
C ALA A 520 -2.23 6.58 -10.21
N ARG A 521 -2.10 5.96 -9.03
CA ARG A 521 -2.87 6.33 -7.83
C ARG A 521 -2.73 7.80 -7.45
N PHE A 522 -1.53 8.38 -7.53
CA PHE A 522 -1.32 9.79 -7.24
C PHE A 522 -1.83 10.69 -8.36
N ILE A 523 -1.62 10.31 -9.62
CA ILE A 523 -2.06 11.10 -10.78
C ILE A 523 -3.59 11.21 -10.78
N LEU A 524 -4.28 10.09 -10.60
CA LEU A 524 -5.73 10.04 -10.65
C LEU A 524 -6.35 10.89 -9.54
N CYS A 525 -5.94 10.71 -8.28
CA CYS A 525 -6.50 11.49 -7.18
C CYS A 525 -6.12 12.98 -7.27
N HIS A 526 -4.92 13.34 -7.75
CA HIS A 526 -4.56 14.76 -7.92
C HIS A 526 -5.32 15.44 -9.06
N ARG A 527 -5.57 14.75 -10.18
CA ARG A 527 -6.30 15.32 -11.33
C ARG A 527 -7.81 15.34 -11.12
N PHE A 528 -8.36 14.31 -10.50
CA PHE A 528 -9.80 14.07 -10.45
C PHE A 528 -10.38 14.11 -9.04
N GLY A 529 -9.57 14.16 -7.99
CA GLY A 529 -10.01 13.97 -6.60
C GLY A 529 -10.36 12.51 -6.33
N GLY A 530 -11.08 12.25 -5.24
CA GLY A 530 -11.58 10.91 -4.94
C GLY A 530 -10.53 9.98 -4.32
N ILE A 531 -10.85 8.69 -4.28
CA ILE A 531 -10.07 7.67 -3.59
C ILE A 531 -9.64 6.58 -4.56
N TYR A 532 -8.34 6.28 -4.57
CA TYR A 532 -7.80 5.16 -5.31
C TYR A 532 -7.80 3.88 -4.47
N LEU A 533 -8.10 2.75 -5.12
CA LEU A 533 -7.96 1.39 -4.59
C LEU A 533 -7.18 0.50 -5.57
N ASP A 534 -6.24 -0.30 -5.06
CA ASP A 534 -5.63 -1.36 -5.87
C ASP A 534 -6.64 -2.45 -6.24
N ALA A 535 -6.39 -3.10 -7.38
CA ALA A 535 -7.27 -4.09 -7.97
C ALA A 535 -7.47 -5.37 -7.13
N ASP A 536 -6.63 -5.57 -6.11
CA ASP A 536 -6.75 -6.61 -5.11
C ASP A 536 -7.45 -6.16 -3.82
N THR A 537 -8.43 -5.25 -3.95
CA THR A 537 -9.25 -4.77 -2.85
C THR A 537 -10.74 -5.04 -3.09
N ILE A 538 -11.45 -5.53 -2.07
CA ILE A 538 -12.92 -5.67 -2.06
C ILE A 538 -13.55 -4.74 -1.03
N PHE A 539 -14.74 -4.20 -1.33
CA PHE A 539 -15.47 -3.31 -0.42
C PHE A 539 -16.27 -4.11 0.62
N LEU A 540 -16.27 -3.64 1.87
CA LEU A 540 -16.93 -4.33 2.99
C LEU A 540 -18.05 -3.52 3.67
N ARG A 541 -18.18 -2.24 3.36
CA ARG A 541 -19.33 -1.37 3.74
C ARG A 541 -19.36 -0.11 2.90
N ASP A 542 -20.41 0.68 3.04
CA ASP A 542 -20.54 2.02 2.44
C ASP A 542 -19.52 3.01 3.03
N TRP A 543 -18.98 3.89 2.19
CA TRP A 543 -17.91 4.84 2.54
C TRP A 543 -18.42 6.27 2.76
N GLU A 544 -19.73 6.49 2.81
CA GLU A 544 -20.37 7.79 3.08
C GLU A 544 -19.62 8.65 4.11
N GLU A 545 -19.34 8.10 5.30
CA GLU A 545 -18.65 8.84 6.37
C GLU A 545 -17.16 9.12 6.08
N LEU A 546 -16.49 8.29 5.26
CA LEU A 546 -15.12 8.55 4.80
C LEU A 546 -15.08 9.65 3.74
N TRP A 547 -16.08 9.74 2.85
CA TRP A 547 -16.19 10.84 1.89
C TRP A 547 -16.36 12.21 2.56
N GLY A 548 -16.95 12.20 3.76
CA GLY A 548 -17.08 13.39 4.59
C GLY A 548 -15.73 13.92 5.11
N TRP A 549 -14.72 13.06 5.27
CA TRP A 549 -13.40 13.47 5.70
C TRP A 549 -12.63 14.15 4.57
N LYS A 550 -12.51 15.48 4.63
CA LYS A 550 -11.88 16.30 3.59
C LYS A 550 -10.35 16.29 3.61
N GLY A 551 -9.72 15.63 4.58
CA GLY A 551 -8.25 15.52 4.62
C GLY A 551 -7.72 14.38 3.75
N ALA A 552 -6.48 14.50 3.29
CA ALA A 552 -5.82 13.42 2.59
C ALA A 552 -5.44 12.28 3.56
N PHE A 553 -5.50 11.04 3.07
CA PHE A 553 -5.08 9.89 3.85
C PHE A 553 -4.58 8.74 2.97
N ALA A 554 -3.75 7.89 3.55
CA ALA A 554 -3.41 6.59 3.00
C ALA A 554 -3.25 5.58 4.13
N TYR A 555 -3.59 4.32 3.88
CA TYR A 555 -3.40 3.31 4.93
C TYR A 555 -1.94 2.88 5.09
N ARG A 556 -1.65 2.38 6.29
CA ARG A 556 -0.34 1.98 6.80
C ARG A 556 0.21 0.75 6.08
N TRP A 557 1.53 0.56 6.17
CA TRP A 557 2.22 -0.67 5.77
C TRP A 557 2.41 -1.58 6.98
N SER A 558 1.34 -2.27 7.41
CA SER A 558 1.39 -3.17 8.57
C SER A 558 2.00 -2.49 9.79
N ARG A 559 2.89 -3.16 10.52
CA ARG A 559 3.60 -2.64 11.69
C ARG A 559 4.51 -1.44 11.39
N LEU A 560 4.88 -1.17 10.14
CA LEU A 560 5.81 -0.10 9.80
C LEU A 560 5.12 1.27 9.85
N GLU A 561 5.83 2.28 10.31
CA GLU A 561 5.40 3.68 10.23
C GLU A 561 5.62 4.23 8.81
N LYS A 562 5.03 3.56 7.82
CA LYS A 562 5.12 3.88 6.39
C LYS A 562 3.75 3.66 5.75
N TYR A 563 3.50 4.28 4.60
CA TYR A 563 2.27 4.11 3.82
C TYR A 563 2.38 2.89 2.90
N ASN A 564 1.24 2.22 2.64
CA ASN A 564 1.09 1.27 1.54
C ASN A 564 0.45 1.92 0.30
N THR A 565 -0.44 2.88 0.48
CA THR A 565 -1.15 3.63 -0.58
C THR A 565 -1.99 2.79 -1.57
N ALA A 566 -2.17 1.48 -1.36
CA ALA A 566 -3.20 0.69 -2.07
C ALA A 566 -4.61 1.23 -1.81
N VAL A 567 -4.81 1.96 -0.69
CA VAL A 567 -5.92 2.90 -0.51
C VAL A 567 -5.33 4.29 -0.30
N LEU A 568 -5.68 5.25 -1.16
CA LEU A 568 -5.16 6.62 -1.15
C LEU A 568 -6.26 7.64 -1.49
N HIS A 569 -6.51 8.57 -0.57
CA HIS A 569 -7.31 9.77 -0.79
C HIS A 569 -6.41 10.99 -0.95
N LEU A 570 -6.57 11.74 -2.05
CA LEU A 570 -5.98 13.06 -2.23
C LEU A 570 -7.03 14.03 -2.76
N ASN A 571 -6.94 15.27 -2.31
CA ASN A 571 -7.76 16.34 -2.85
C ASN A 571 -7.22 16.80 -4.20
N LYS A 572 -8.13 17.09 -5.12
CA LYS A 572 -7.84 17.55 -6.47
C LYS A 572 -7.02 18.84 -6.43
N ASN A 573 -5.93 18.90 -7.20
CA ASN A 573 -5.04 20.07 -7.32
C ASN A 573 -4.58 20.65 -5.97
N SER A 574 -4.42 19.81 -4.94
CA SER A 574 -4.01 20.22 -3.61
C SER A 574 -2.54 20.64 -3.51
N ALA A 575 -2.20 21.45 -2.50
CA ALA A 575 -0.82 21.84 -2.23
C ALA A 575 0.04 20.63 -1.82
N LEU A 576 -0.54 19.68 -1.09
CA LEU A 576 0.07 18.38 -0.77
C LEU A 576 0.33 17.56 -2.04
N GLY A 577 -0.65 17.46 -2.94
CA GLY A 577 -0.47 16.80 -4.23
C GLY A 577 0.69 17.42 -5.02
N LYS A 578 0.73 18.75 -5.10
CA LYS A 578 1.84 19.48 -5.74
C LYS A 578 3.21 19.19 -5.10
N PHE A 579 3.27 19.16 -3.77
CA PHE A 579 4.48 18.77 -3.06
C PHE A 579 4.94 17.37 -3.48
N LEU A 580 4.03 16.39 -3.47
CA LEU A 580 4.33 14.99 -3.81
C LEU A 580 4.87 14.87 -5.24
N PHE A 581 4.23 15.52 -6.22
CA PHE A 581 4.66 15.46 -7.62
C PHE A 581 6.03 16.08 -7.87
N ARG A 582 6.28 17.29 -7.37
CA ARG A 582 7.59 17.95 -7.57
C ARG A 582 8.70 17.22 -6.82
N THR A 583 8.39 16.70 -5.63
CA THR A 583 9.35 15.88 -4.86
C THR A 583 9.66 14.58 -5.59
N ALA A 584 8.65 13.84 -6.08
CA ALA A 584 8.85 12.61 -6.84
C ALA A 584 9.63 12.87 -8.14
N LEU A 585 9.30 13.92 -8.89
CA LEU A 585 10.01 14.31 -10.11
C LEU A 585 11.51 14.53 -9.86
N LYS A 586 11.86 15.31 -8.83
CA LYS A 586 13.27 15.52 -8.42
C LYS A 586 13.91 14.27 -7.81
N ASN A 587 13.11 13.28 -7.43
CA ASN A 587 13.55 11.97 -6.98
C ASN A 587 13.36 10.86 -8.04
N ASN A 588 13.43 11.24 -9.32
CA ASN A 588 13.38 10.33 -10.48
C ASN A 588 12.07 9.53 -10.55
N MET A 589 10.94 10.20 -10.41
CA MET A 589 9.59 9.63 -10.56
C MET A 589 9.30 8.44 -9.63
N ASP A 590 9.93 8.41 -8.45
CA ASP A 590 9.75 7.32 -7.48
C ASP A 590 8.49 7.55 -6.63
N PHE A 591 7.37 6.99 -7.09
CA PHE A 591 6.09 7.02 -6.38
C PHE A 591 5.89 5.81 -5.44
N HIS A 592 6.93 5.00 -5.23
CA HIS A 592 6.81 3.82 -4.38
C HIS A 592 6.39 4.22 -2.96
N PRO A 593 5.45 3.50 -2.30
CA PRO A 593 4.84 3.93 -1.04
C PRO A 593 5.85 4.18 0.09
N MET A 594 6.91 3.37 0.15
CA MET A 594 8.00 3.55 1.14
C MET A 594 8.79 4.85 0.91
N THR A 595 8.96 5.24 -0.34
CA THR A 595 9.69 6.46 -0.73
C THR A 595 8.82 7.69 -0.45
N VAL A 596 7.52 7.62 -0.76
CA VAL A 596 6.55 8.66 -0.39
C VAL A 596 6.49 8.88 1.13
N SER A 597 6.58 7.80 1.92
CA SER A 597 6.70 7.90 3.38
C SER A 597 7.92 8.69 3.83
N GLN A 598 9.04 8.56 3.11
CA GLN A 598 10.24 9.35 3.39
C GLN A 598 10.03 10.82 3.01
N TYR A 599 9.37 11.10 1.88
CA TYR A 599 9.09 12.46 1.42
C TYR A 599 8.30 13.25 2.46
N THR A 600 7.18 12.70 2.93
CA THR A 600 6.32 13.38 3.89
C THR A 600 6.98 13.50 5.26
N LYS A 601 7.75 12.49 5.69
CA LYS A 601 8.48 12.52 6.97
C LYS A 601 9.56 13.59 7.00
N GLU A 602 10.41 13.66 5.97
CA GLU A 602 11.48 14.65 5.90
C GLU A 602 10.97 16.09 5.71
N ALA A 603 9.77 16.24 5.13
CA ALA A 603 9.10 17.52 4.96
C ALA A 603 8.14 17.90 6.12
N HIS A 604 7.99 17.04 7.13
CA HIS A 604 7.02 17.21 8.22
C HIS A 604 5.56 17.41 7.73
N LEU A 605 5.16 16.63 6.73
CA LEU A 605 3.82 16.63 6.13
C LEU A 605 3.01 15.34 6.43
N GLU A 606 3.51 14.44 7.29
CA GLU A 606 2.80 13.22 7.68
C GLU A 606 1.42 13.50 8.30
N GLY A 607 1.22 14.66 8.95
CA GLY A 607 -0.08 15.08 9.46
C GLY A 607 -1.08 15.42 8.35
N LEU A 608 -0.63 15.93 7.20
CA LEU A 608 -1.50 16.29 6.07
C LEU A 608 -1.89 15.07 5.24
N LEU A 609 -0.98 14.10 5.08
CA LEU A 609 -1.30 12.78 4.53
C LEU A 609 -1.48 11.79 5.68
N MET A 610 -2.65 11.80 6.31
CA MET A 610 -2.88 11.00 7.51
C MET A 610 -2.67 9.50 7.22
N ARG A 611 -1.88 8.85 8.06
CA ARG A 611 -1.63 7.40 7.96
C ARG A 611 -2.67 6.63 8.75
N LEU A 612 -3.63 6.02 8.05
CA LEU A 612 -4.71 5.25 8.68
C LEU A 612 -4.29 3.81 8.98
N PRO A 613 -4.83 3.17 10.02
CA PRO A 613 -4.40 1.85 10.44
C PRO A 613 -4.97 0.76 9.52
N ASP A 614 -4.25 -0.35 9.42
CA ASP A 614 -4.61 -1.50 8.58
C ASP A 614 -6.01 -2.03 8.90
N ALA A 615 -6.51 -1.90 10.14
CA ALA A 615 -7.86 -2.33 10.52
C ALA A 615 -8.99 -1.80 9.60
N LEU A 616 -8.84 -0.62 9.00
CA LEU A 616 -9.86 -0.04 8.13
C LEU A 616 -9.92 -0.69 6.75
N PHE A 617 -8.79 -1.23 6.24
CA PHE A 617 -8.66 -1.59 4.83
C PHE A 617 -8.02 -2.96 4.58
N ASP A 618 -7.29 -3.50 5.57
CA ASP A 618 -6.59 -4.77 5.57
C ASP A 618 -6.44 -5.31 7.01
N SER A 619 -7.53 -5.86 7.52
CA SER A 619 -7.55 -6.37 8.89
C SER A 619 -6.67 -7.60 9.12
N ALA A 620 -6.22 -8.30 8.07
CA ALA A 620 -5.43 -9.52 8.23
C ALA A 620 -3.93 -9.26 8.41
N TRP A 621 -3.40 -8.16 7.85
CA TRP A 621 -1.97 -7.99 7.61
C TRP A 621 -1.08 -8.25 8.81
N LEU A 622 -1.35 -7.61 9.96
CA LEU A 622 -0.51 -7.75 11.15
C LEU A 622 -0.40 -9.22 11.61
N ILE A 623 -1.48 -9.99 11.49
CA ILE A 623 -1.51 -11.40 11.88
C ILE A 623 -0.65 -12.25 10.95
N THR A 624 -0.68 -11.97 9.65
CA THR A 624 0.14 -12.67 8.64
C THR A 624 1.64 -12.42 8.82
N GLU A 625 2.02 -11.39 9.57
CA GLU A 625 3.40 -11.10 9.97
C GLU A 625 3.69 -11.52 11.42
N ASP A 626 2.93 -12.46 11.97
CA ASP A 626 3.09 -13.00 13.33
C ASP A 626 2.87 -11.98 14.48
N HIS A 627 2.12 -10.89 14.24
CA HIS A 627 1.74 -9.92 15.28
C HIS A 627 0.30 -10.13 15.73
N GLN A 628 -0.03 -9.76 16.97
CA GLN A 628 -1.41 -9.75 17.51
C GLN A 628 -2.15 -11.11 17.57
N HIS A 629 -1.47 -12.25 17.46
CA HIS A 629 -2.08 -13.61 17.54
C HIS A 629 -2.86 -13.88 18.84
N MET A 630 -2.58 -13.13 19.91
CA MET A 630 -3.29 -13.21 21.20
C MET A 630 -4.74 -12.68 21.14
N ARG A 631 -5.05 -11.81 20.17
CA ARG A 631 -6.39 -11.21 19.96
C ARG A 631 -6.62 -10.99 18.46
N PRO A 632 -6.76 -12.07 17.67
CA PRO A 632 -6.90 -11.94 16.22
C PRO A 632 -8.25 -11.31 15.84
N PRO A 633 -8.30 -10.57 14.73
CA PRO A 633 -9.56 -10.21 14.09
C PRO A 633 -10.25 -11.45 13.51
N GLN A 634 -11.52 -11.32 13.13
CA GLN A 634 -12.32 -12.38 12.52
C GLN A 634 -12.56 -12.05 11.03
N PRO A 635 -12.23 -12.95 10.09
CA PRO A 635 -11.58 -14.25 10.28
C PRO A 635 -10.11 -14.17 10.70
N PHE A 636 -9.62 -15.23 11.33
CA PHE A 636 -8.21 -15.37 11.70
C PHE A 636 -7.43 -15.94 10.52
N PHE A 637 -6.61 -15.09 9.88
CA PHE A 637 -5.72 -15.50 8.79
C PHE A 637 -4.26 -15.44 9.22
N THR A 638 -3.57 -16.58 9.22
CA THR A 638 -2.11 -16.64 9.45
C THR A 638 -1.32 -16.44 8.16
N ASN A 639 -1.97 -16.52 7.01
CA ASN A 639 -1.41 -16.17 5.69
C ASN A 639 -2.56 -15.62 4.82
N PHE A 640 -2.29 -14.59 4.01
CA PHE A 640 -3.23 -14.03 3.03
C PHE A 640 -3.84 -15.09 2.10
N GLU A 641 -3.09 -16.14 1.79
CA GLU A 641 -3.55 -17.26 0.95
C GLU A 641 -4.82 -17.92 1.51
N GLN A 642 -5.04 -17.88 2.84
CA GLN A 642 -6.18 -18.50 3.50
C GLN A 642 -7.53 -17.86 3.14
N PHE A 643 -7.50 -16.66 2.57
CA PHE A 643 -8.68 -16.07 1.97
C PHE A 643 -9.19 -16.91 0.78
N PHE A 644 -8.29 -17.42 -0.04
CA PHE A 644 -8.61 -18.28 -1.19
C PHE A 644 -8.63 -19.77 -0.84
N ASP A 645 -7.79 -20.19 0.12
CA ASP A 645 -7.61 -21.58 0.54
C ASP A 645 -7.80 -21.68 2.07
N THR A 646 -9.04 -21.66 2.53
CA THR A 646 -9.39 -21.69 3.95
C THR A 646 -8.96 -23.03 4.58
N PRO A 647 -8.22 -23.01 5.71
CA PRO A 647 -7.78 -24.22 6.40
C PRO A 647 -8.95 -25.13 6.79
N SER A 648 -8.74 -26.46 6.75
CA SER A 648 -9.78 -27.44 7.09
C SER A 648 -10.30 -27.36 8.53
N THR A 649 -9.51 -26.81 9.46
CA THR A 649 -9.94 -26.56 10.83
C THR A 649 -10.98 -25.46 10.95
N ASP A 650 -10.99 -24.54 9.98
CA ASP A 650 -11.80 -23.31 9.99
C ASP A 650 -12.75 -23.25 8.77
N SER A 651 -12.80 -24.31 7.96
CA SER A 651 -13.49 -24.33 6.66
C SER A 651 -15.01 -24.22 6.75
N ALA A 652 -15.61 -24.51 7.92
CA ALA A 652 -17.04 -24.27 8.15
C ALA A 652 -17.38 -22.79 8.34
N ALA A 653 -16.40 -21.94 8.72
CA ALA A 653 -16.65 -20.55 9.09
C ALA A 653 -17.17 -19.66 7.94
N PRO A 654 -16.63 -19.73 6.70
CA PRO A 654 -17.12 -18.94 5.58
C PRO A 654 -18.63 -19.07 5.35
N GLN A 655 -19.15 -20.30 5.27
CA GLN A 655 -20.58 -20.54 5.03
C GLN A 655 -21.43 -20.25 6.27
N ALA A 656 -20.93 -20.57 7.47
CA ALA A 656 -21.68 -20.35 8.72
C ALA A 656 -21.82 -18.87 9.09
N LEU A 657 -20.79 -18.06 8.82
CA LEU A 657 -20.75 -16.65 9.19
C LEU A 657 -21.09 -15.72 8.02
N GLY A 658 -20.75 -16.12 6.79
CA GLY A 658 -20.95 -15.33 5.59
C GLY A 658 -20.29 -13.95 5.64
N PHE A 659 -20.80 -13.04 4.79
CA PHE A 659 -20.32 -11.65 4.73
C PHE A 659 -20.37 -10.92 6.09
N GLU A 660 -21.35 -11.22 6.95
CA GLU A 660 -21.47 -10.59 8.28
C GLU A 660 -20.29 -10.89 9.21
N GLY A 661 -19.63 -12.05 9.03
CA GLY A 661 -18.46 -12.45 9.83
C GLY A 661 -17.11 -12.07 9.24
N PHE A 662 -17.07 -11.40 8.08
CA PHE A 662 -15.81 -11.09 7.40
C PHE A 662 -15.33 -9.68 7.73
N PHE A 663 -14.38 -9.56 8.67
CA PHE A 663 -13.76 -8.30 9.11
C PHE A 663 -14.76 -7.17 9.38
N ARG A 664 -15.89 -7.52 10.02
CA ARG A 664 -17.01 -6.61 10.24
C ARG A 664 -16.56 -5.32 10.94
N GLY A 665 -16.77 -4.18 10.28
CA GLY A 665 -16.33 -2.85 10.72
C GLY A 665 -15.31 -2.22 9.77
N ALA A 666 -14.53 -3.02 9.05
CA ALA A 666 -13.62 -2.53 8.01
C ALA A 666 -14.38 -1.94 6.83
N TYR A 667 -13.76 -0.99 6.13
CA TYR A 667 -14.25 -0.38 4.89
C TYR A 667 -13.94 -1.24 3.66
N SER A 668 -12.81 -1.95 3.68
CA SER A 668 -12.38 -2.87 2.63
C SER A 668 -11.47 -3.97 3.16
N TYR A 669 -11.12 -4.91 2.28
CA TYR A 669 -10.06 -5.89 2.50
C TYR A 669 -9.11 -5.95 1.30
N HIS A 670 -7.83 -5.68 1.53
CA HIS A 670 -6.73 -5.81 0.58
C HIS A 670 -6.08 -7.21 0.71
N PHE A 671 -6.11 -8.02 -0.36
CA PHE A 671 -5.75 -9.43 -0.28
C PHE A 671 -4.35 -9.78 -0.83
N HIS A 672 -3.48 -8.80 -1.08
CA HIS A 672 -2.03 -8.94 -1.36
C HIS A 672 -1.63 -9.81 -2.57
N ASN A 673 -1.86 -9.32 -3.79
CA ASN A 673 -1.24 -9.79 -5.03
C ASN A 673 -1.49 -11.26 -5.44
N PHE A 674 -2.48 -11.95 -4.87
CA PHE A 674 -2.90 -13.29 -5.30
C PHE A 674 -3.71 -13.27 -6.61
N TRP A 675 -3.25 -12.52 -7.61
CA TRP A 675 -3.99 -12.27 -8.87
C TRP A 675 -4.21 -13.53 -9.71
N TRP A 676 -3.42 -14.58 -9.51
CA TRP A 676 -3.53 -15.86 -10.23
C TRP A 676 -4.50 -16.85 -9.59
N LYS A 677 -4.93 -16.64 -8.34
CA LYS A 677 -5.88 -17.53 -7.67
C LYS A 677 -7.31 -17.13 -8.03
N PRO A 678 -8.13 -18.02 -8.60
CA PRO A 678 -9.53 -17.70 -8.86
C PRO A 678 -10.29 -17.53 -7.55
N PHE A 679 -11.27 -16.61 -7.53
CA PHE A 679 -12.15 -16.44 -6.36
C PHE A 679 -13.03 -17.64 -6.08
N ASP A 680 -13.49 -18.34 -7.13
CA ASP A 680 -14.19 -19.62 -7.05
C ASP A 680 -13.54 -20.58 -8.06
N PRO A 681 -12.68 -21.50 -7.62
CA PRO A 681 -12.00 -22.43 -8.51
C PRO A 681 -12.96 -23.38 -9.25
N ALA A 682 -14.07 -23.78 -8.61
CA ALA A 682 -15.06 -24.68 -9.20
C ALA A 682 -15.92 -23.96 -10.25
N ARG A 683 -16.22 -22.67 -10.00
CA ARG A 683 -17.03 -21.81 -10.87
C ARG A 683 -16.28 -20.55 -11.28
N ASN A 684 -15.18 -20.75 -12.02
CA ASN A 684 -14.33 -19.66 -12.49
C ASN A 684 -14.90 -18.96 -13.74
N TRP A 685 -16.15 -18.50 -13.64
CA TRP A 685 -16.87 -17.72 -14.63
C TRP A 685 -17.86 -16.78 -13.93
N PRO A 686 -18.37 -15.73 -14.61
CA PRO A 686 -19.42 -14.88 -14.05
C PRO A 686 -20.75 -15.63 -14.03
N ASP A 687 -21.41 -15.63 -12.87
CA ASP A 687 -22.73 -16.22 -12.66
C ASP A 687 -23.70 -15.14 -12.15
N LEU A 688 -24.29 -14.39 -13.09
CA LEU A 688 -25.19 -13.27 -12.78
C LEU A 688 -26.64 -13.54 -13.22
N GLY A 689 -26.98 -14.81 -13.39
CA GLY A 689 -28.33 -15.27 -13.71
C GLY A 689 -28.74 -15.07 -15.17
N PRO A 690 -30.01 -15.39 -15.53
CA PRO A 690 -30.44 -15.55 -16.91
C PRO A 690 -30.23 -14.32 -17.80
N ARG A 691 -30.30 -13.11 -17.24
CA ARG A 691 -30.08 -11.84 -17.96
C ARG A 691 -28.68 -11.78 -18.59
N PHE A 692 -27.70 -12.42 -17.98
CA PHE A 692 -26.31 -12.45 -18.43
C PHE A 692 -25.83 -13.85 -18.85
N GLY A 693 -26.76 -14.80 -19.02
CA GLY A 693 -26.45 -16.22 -19.26
C GLY A 693 -25.69 -16.50 -20.56
N GLU A 694 -25.74 -15.63 -21.57
CA GLU A 694 -24.89 -15.79 -22.78
C GLU A 694 -23.40 -15.69 -22.44
N GLY A 695 -23.01 -14.69 -21.62
CA GLY A 695 -21.62 -14.51 -21.22
C GLY A 695 -21.12 -15.72 -20.42
N GLU A 696 -21.93 -16.21 -19.49
CA GLU A 696 -21.66 -17.43 -18.75
C GLU A 696 -21.46 -18.64 -19.67
N ARG A 697 -22.39 -18.89 -20.61
CA ARG A 697 -22.28 -20.00 -21.57
C ARG A 697 -21.00 -19.93 -22.40
N ILE A 698 -20.58 -18.73 -22.81
CA ILE A 698 -19.32 -18.52 -23.53
C ILE A 698 -18.13 -18.86 -22.62
N ALA A 699 -18.11 -18.36 -21.38
CA ALA A 699 -17.04 -18.61 -20.42
C ALA A 699 -16.89 -20.10 -20.10
N ARG A 700 -18.00 -20.81 -19.83
CA ARG A 700 -18.02 -22.27 -19.60
C ARG A 700 -17.42 -23.03 -20.79
N LYS A 701 -17.81 -22.66 -22.03
CA LYS A 701 -17.24 -23.28 -23.25
C LYS A 701 -15.73 -23.05 -23.38
N MET A 702 -15.20 -21.91 -22.95
CA MET A 702 -13.77 -21.61 -23.00
C MET A 702 -12.94 -22.43 -22.00
N LEU A 703 -13.53 -22.85 -20.88
CA LEU A 703 -12.87 -23.64 -19.84
C LEU A 703 -12.91 -25.15 -20.11
N ARG A 704 -13.80 -25.62 -20.98
CA ARG A 704 -13.85 -27.02 -21.38
C ARG A 704 -12.52 -27.44 -22.03
N PRO A 705 -11.92 -28.57 -21.63
CA PRO A 705 -10.75 -29.10 -22.32
C PRO A 705 -11.07 -29.24 -23.80
N LYS A 706 -10.19 -28.73 -24.68
CA LYS A 706 -10.27 -29.07 -26.10
C LYS A 706 -10.01 -30.57 -26.22
N GLU A 707 -11.07 -31.38 -26.31
CA GLU A 707 -10.93 -32.80 -26.58
C GLU A 707 -10.03 -32.97 -27.82
N ALA A 708 -8.93 -33.72 -27.69
CA ALA A 708 -8.19 -34.18 -28.85
C ALA A 708 -9.18 -34.90 -29.79
N PRO A 709 -9.13 -34.67 -31.11
CA PRO A 709 -10.07 -35.31 -32.01
C PRO A 709 -9.97 -36.83 -31.82
N LYS A 710 -11.04 -37.45 -31.30
CA LYS A 710 -11.17 -38.90 -31.31
C LYS A 710 -11.14 -39.34 -32.77
N LYS A 711 -9.99 -39.85 -33.21
CA LYS A 711 -9.88 -40.54 -34.50
C LYS A 711 -10.87 -41.70 -34.48
N GLY A 712 -11.90 -41.65 -35.33
CA GLY A 712 -12.66 -42.85 -35.67
C GLY A 712 -14.18 -42.81 -35.59
N GLN A 713 -14.85 -41.65 -35.63
CA GLN A 713 -16.29 -41.64 -35.92
C GLN A 713 -16.63 -40.60 -36.99
N HIS A 714 -16.69 -41.06 -38.24
CA HIS A 714 -17.45 -40.40 -39.29
C HIS A 714 -18.94 -40.58 -38.99
N GLY A 715 -19.50 -39.61 -38.27
CA GLY A 715 -20.95 -39.44 -38.09
C GLY A 715 -21.32 -38.01 -38.45
N ILE A 716 -22.21 -37.85 -39.42
CA ILE A 716 -22.71 -36.58 -39.96
C ILE A 716 -23.22 -35.71 -38.79
N ARG A 717 -22.59 -34.54 -38.58
CA ARG A 717 -23.05 -33.53 -37.61
C ARG A 717 -24.17 -32.71 -38.24
N TYR A 718 -25.41 -32.97 -37.82
CA TYR A 718 -26.49 -31.98 -37.92
C TYR A 718 -26.17 -30.81 -36.98
N ALA A 719 -26.22 -29.59 -37.52
CA ALA A 719 -25.81 -28.36 -36.85
C ALA A 719 -26.89 -27.76 -35.94
N ASP A 720 -27.73 -28.57 -35.28
CA ASP A 720 -28.88 -28.06 -34.52
C ASP A 720 -29.21 -28.82 -33.22
N SER A 721 -28.25 -29.54 -32.65
CA SER A 721 -28.42 -30.08 -31.29
C SER A 721 -28.08 -29.00 -30.27
N LYS A 722 -29.11 -28.39 -29.65
CA LYS A 722 -29.01 -27.71 -28.35
C LYS A 722 -28.14 -28.56 -27.43
N ILE A 723 -26.92 -28.08 -27.16
CA ILE A 723 -26.03 -28.68 -26.16
C ILE A 723 -26.78 -28.58 -24.83
N PRO A 724 -27.00 -29.68 -24.09
CA PRO A 724 -27.61 -29.59 -22.77
C PRO A 724 -26.79 -28.63 -21.93
N GLU A 725 -27.43 -27.64 -21.30
CA GLU A 725 -26.82 -26.92 -20.19
C GLU A 725 -26.43 -28.01 -19.17
N GLU A 726 -25.13 -28.21 -18.95
CA GLU A 726 -24.68 -29.11 -17.88
C GLU A 726 -25.22 -28.54 -16.58
N GLU A 727 -26.16 -29.25 -15.96
CA GLU A 727 -26.67 -28.89 -14.64
C GLU A 727 -25.51 -28.97 -13.65
N ASP A 728 -25.27 -27.87 -12.92
CA ASP A 728 -24.22 -27.84 -11.90
C ASP A 728 -24.61 -28.78 -10.76
N ASN A 729 -23.73 -29.73 -10.43
CA ASN A 729 -23.99 -30.69 -9.37
C ASN A 729 -23.32 -30.23 -8.06
N VAL A 730 -23.92 -30.55 -6.93
CA VAL A 730 -23.35 -30.22 -5.61
C VAL A 730 -22.02 -30.95 -5.40
N GLU A 731 -21.85 -32.11 -6.02
CA GLU A 731 -20.60 -32.89 -6.00
C GLU A 731 -19.42 -32.18 -6.68
N ASP A 732 -19.66 -31.17 -7.52
CA ASP A 732 -18.59 -30.39 -8.19
C ASP A 732 -17.97 -29.34 -7.25
N ASP A 733 -18.67 -28.99 -6.16
CA ASP A 733 -18.20 -28.02 -5.17
C ASP A 733 -17.40 -28.69 -4.04
N ARG A 734 -16.42 -27.97 -3.47
CA ARG A 734 -15.88 -28.36 -2.15
C ARG A 734 -17.02 -28.32 -1.13
N ARG A 735 -17.09 -29.35 -0.28
CA ARG A 735 -18.10 -29.44 0.80
C ARG A 735 -18.12 -28.16 1.66
N ASP A 736 -16.94 -27.73 2.09
CA ASP A 736 -16.75 -26.48 2.81
C ASP A 736 -16.08 -25.47 1.86
N LEU A 737 -16.76 -24.37 1.57
CA LEU A 737 -16.30 -23.35 0.63
C LEU A 737 -15.34 -22.36 1.30
N ASP A 738 -14.32 -21.92 0.56
CA ASP A 738 -13.37 -20.90 1.02
C ASP A 738 -14.02 -19.50 1.12
N TRP A 739 -13.41 -18.60 1.91
CA TRP A 739 -13.91 -17.22 2.07
C TRP A 739 -14.09 -16.48 0.75
N ALA A 740 -13.10 -16.53 -0.15
CA ALA A 740 -13.18 -15.93 -1.48
C ALA A 740 -14.39 -16.45 -2.28
N THR A 741 -14.64 -17.76 -2.23
CA THR A 741 -15.76 -18.42 -2.92
C THR A 741 -17.11 -17.96 -2.36
N VAL A 742 -17.25 -17.95 -1.04
CA VAL A 742 -18.48 -17.50 -0.37
C VAL A 742 -18.76 -16.04 -0.70
N LEU A 743 -17.77 -15.15 -0.62
CA LEU A 743 -17.96 -13.74 -0.94
C LEU A 743 -18.35 -13.51 -2.40
N LYS A 744 -17.70 -14.21 -3.35
CA LYS A 744 -18.08 -14.14 -4.77
C LYS A 744 -19.55 -14.50 -4.98
N ARG A 745 -19.98 -15.67 -4.48
CA ARG A 745 -21.37 -16.13 -4.64
C ARG A 745 -22.38 -15.21 -3.94
N ILE A 746 -22.02 -14.60 -2.80
CA ILE A 746 -22.84 -13.60 -2.12
C ILE A 746 -23.03 -12.35 -2.98
N PHE A 747 -21.96 -11.81 -3.59
CA PHE A 747 -22.09 -10.61 -4.41
C PHE A 747 -22.82 -10.88 -5.72
N GLU A 748 -22.59 -12.04 -6.34
CA GLU A 748 -23.30 -12.49 -7.54
C GLU A 748 -24.81 -12.64 -7.31
N SER A 749 -25.21 -13.27 -6.20
CA SER A 749 -26.63 -13.44 -5.85
C SER A 749 -27.39 -12.12 -5.65
N TYR A 750 -26.72 -11.03 -5.25
CA TYR A 750 -27.34 -9.70 -5.22
C TYR A 750 -27.69 -9.19 -6.63
N VAL A 751 -26.78 -9.34 -7.59
CA VAL A 751 -27.03 -8.95 -8.99
C VAL A 751 -28.08 -9.83 -9.65
N ARG A 752 -28.17 -11.11 -9.24
CA ARG A 752 -29.26 -12.01 -9.65
C ARG A 752 -30.63 -11.61 -9.07
N GLY A 753 -30.67 -10.76 -8.04
CA GLY A 753 -31.89 -10.40 -7.34
C GLY A 753 -32.40 -11.49 -6.40
N GLU A 754 -31.53 -12.43 -6.00
CA GLU A 754 -31.87 -13.53 -5.07
C GLU A 754 -31.81 -13.07 -3.60
N ARG A 755 -31.06 -12.00 -3.34
CA ARG A 755 -30.87 -11.44 -2.00
C ARG A 755 -30.70 -9.92 -2.05
N PRO A 756 -30.94 -9.23 -0.92
CA PRO A 756 -30.58 -7.82 -0.82
C PRO A 756 -29.08 -7.63 -0.65
N ASN A 757 -28.65 -6.39 -0.84
CA ASN A 757 -27.31 -5.93 -0.52
C ASN A 757 -27.04 -5.92 1.00
N MET A 758 -25.86 -5.45 1.41
CA MET A 758 -25.48 -5.40 2.83
C MET A 758 -26.47 -4.64 3.73
N TYR A 759 -27.23 -3.70 3.18
CA TYR A 759 -28.14 -2.80 3.90
C TYR A 759 -29.63 -3.16 3.72
N GLY A 760 -29.92 -4.35 3.18
CA GLY A 760 -31.30 -4.83 3.06
C GLY A 760 -32.03 -4.34 1.81
N GLU A 761 -31.32 -3.78 0.82
CA GLU A 761 -31.93 -3.23 -0.39
C GLU A 761 -31.84 -4.22 -1.56
N MET A 762 -32.97 -4.52 -2.20
CA MET A 762 -33.04 -5.40 -3.38
C MET A 762 -32.70 -4.64 -4.66
N LEU A 763 -31.86 -5.22 -5.52
CA LEU A 763 -31.64 -4.70 -6.88
C LEU A 763 -32.96 -4.72 -7.65
N LYS A 764 -33.29 -3.60 -8.28
CA LYS A 764 -34.38 -3.51 -9.25
C LYS A 764 -33.81 -3.32 -10.65
N TRP A 765 -34.23 -4.19 -11.56
CA TRP A 765 -33.83 -4.20 -12.96
C TRP A 765 -34.67 -3.25 -13.81
#